data_AF-A0A1X7TCE7-F1
#
_entry.id   AF-A0A1X7TCE7-F1
#
_cell.length_a   1.000
_cell.length_b   1.000
_cell.length_c   1.000
_cell.angle_alpha   90.00
_cell.angle_beta   90.00
_cell.angle_gamma   90.00
#
_symmetry.space_group_name_H-M   'P 1'
#
loop_
_entity.id
_entity.type
_entity.pdbx_description
1 polymer ?
#
loop_
_entity_poly.entity_id
_entity_poly.type
_entity_poly.pdbx_seq_one_letter_code
_entity_poly.pdbx_strand_id
1 'polypeptide(L)'
;MIATAPVKYSVLSKNQMIERMKSLHDELMKIKKQRDRLKHKVDTLGSTITLHENDHHDFIQIIAEGENIAKTPFQRLFWEQQAEAAKKTSRGMRWHPLMIRWCILLRHHSQKAYETMRHCVSLPSQRTLRDYTHHIKARPGFSDEVDQQIRNAAQISSIEERERYSVLLIDEMHIREDLVFDKHTGNLIGFTYLGDTMSQLNNLEESLTSEEDPSFPTELLANSMMTIMVKGLFSNLEFPYAYFPSRNVSGYMLFDPLWEAVDRLERCGFKIMGSTSDGATINRTLIRLHDSKRRLINQTTNPFDSTDRSFFFFSDPPHLIKTTRNCWASQSRNLCKNGKRISWEHLKKIYSKSRSESGLALVPRLKYEHIHLNSFSKMRVDLAAQVLSETVSNALLKEGGEEAKETATFVNIFDKFFDCLNVRNLTDGKTKRKMFQDPYRSGTDFRLKWLEETFLPYLEEWEAEIDAITGLTSKQKEQMLLSKETLGGLKMTTKSFIELVKYLFTVPGVRFFLSRRLCQDPLEKFFGCQRQIGRTHDNTTVNDFERNTQALCVVDSFCRASIKSNCRGNEELNSTDHEMYSLPKRKKKSKDNDQIRSTDDESLATPPTTMSGNNFDLSDITITATEPCDIILEGVKEIKAHSIAISNSTLTKATEAFLTWVKSPPYPSDFIQFSKSLTSTLYDSCFSKKKSVQAERESYILPALNT
;
A
#
# COMPACT_ATOMS: atom_id res chain seq x y z
N MET A 1 24.07 4.12 75.95
CA MET A 1 23.63 3.32 77.10
C MET A 1 23.62 1.86 76.64
N ILE A 2 24.53 0.97 77.01
CA ILE A 2 25.54 0.92 78.08
C ILE A 2 26.74 1.82 77.72
N ALA A 3 26.88 2.95 78.42
CA ALA A 3 28.03 3.84 78.29
C ALA A 3 29.09 3.36 79.26
N THR A 4 30.08 2.61 78.76
CA THR A 4 31.30 2.33 79.52
C THR A 4 31.99 3.67 79.79
N ALA A 5 32.26 3.97 81.06
CA ALA A 5 32.92 5.20 81.46
C ALA A 5 34.24 5.39 80.67
N PRO A 6 34.61 6.63 80.27
CA PRO A 6 35.86 6.85 79.58
C PRO A 6 37.02 6.43 80.48
N VAL A 7 37.75 5.39 80.09
CA VAL A 7 38.95 4.92 80.80
C VAL A 7 39.91 6.09 80.87
N LYS A 8 40.27 6.52 82.09
CA LYS A 8 41.24 7.61 82.30
C LYS A 8 42.58 7.22 81.67
N TYR A 9 43.16 8.13 80.89
CA TYR A 9 44.44 7.93 80.18
C TYR A 9 45.58 7.46 81.10
N SER A 10 45.52 7.77 82.40
CA SER A 10 46.52 7.38 83.39
C SER A 10 46.64 5.86 83.64
N VAL A 11 45.71 5.03 83.12
CA VAL A 11 45.66 3.57 83.40
C VAL A 11 45.98 2.72 82.16
N LEU A 12 46.25 3.35 81.00
CA LEU A 12 46.53 2.64 79.74
C LEU A 12 48.04 2.45 79.56
N SER A 13 48.47 1.25 79.14
CA SER A 13 49.87 1.05 78.75
C SER A 13 50.20 1.77 77.44
N LYS A 14 51.49 2.04 77.18
CA LYS A 14 51.94 2.79 76.00
C LYS A 14 51.44 2.16 74.68
N ASN A 15 51.37 0.83 74.60
CA ASN A 15 50.85 0.11 73.45
C ASN A 15 49.32 0.25 73.31
N GLN A 16 48.58 0.20 74.41
CA GLN A 16 47.13 0.40 74.41
C GLN A 16 46.74 1.83 74.03
N MET A 17 47.55 2.83 74.38
CA MET A 17 47.35 4.21 73.91
C MET A 17 47.53 4.34 72.39
N ILE A 18 48.52 3.66 71.81
CA ILE A 18 48.76 3.68 70.36
C ILE A 18 47.60 3.01 69.60
N GLU A 19 47.09 1.88 70.09
CA GLU A 19 45.90 1.25 69.50
C GLU A 19 44.65 2.12 69.62
N ARG A 20 44.42 2.75 70.78
CA ARG A 20 43.31 3.67 70.98
C ARG A 20 43.42 4.88 70.05
N MET A 21 44.62 5.42 69.84
CA MET A 21 44.88 6.52 68.91
C MET A 21 44.59 6.12 67.46
N LYS A 22 44.99 4.92 67.03
CA LYS A 22 44.65 4.38 65.70
C LYS A 22 43.14 4.21 65.54
N SER A 23 42.48 3.62 66.53
CA SER A 23 41.02 3.45 66.53
C SER A 23 40.28 4.80 66.46
N LEU A 24 40.71 5.80 67.22
CA LEU A 24 40.16 7.17 67.16
C LEU A 24 40.41 7.83 65.80
N HIS A 25 41.57 7.60 65.19
CA HIS A 25 41.89 8.11 63.86
C HIS A 25 41.00 7.48 62.78
N ASP A 26 40.78 6.16 62.86
CA ASP A 26 39.89 5.43 61.95
C ASP A 26 38.42 5.86 62.13
N GLU A 27 38.00 6.12 63.36
CA GLU A 27 36.67 6.62 63.69
C GLU A 27 36.46 8.06 63.17
N LEU A 28 37.47 8.93 63.31
CA LEU A 28 37.51 10.26 62.71
C LEU A 28 37.41 10.19 61.17
N MET A 29 38.14 9.27 60.54
CA MET A 29 38.10 9.08 59.10
C MET A 29 36.75 8.56 58.62
N LYS A 30 36.10 7.66 59.37
CA LYS A 30 34.72 7.21 59.10
C LYS A 30 33.71 8.35 59.19
N ILE A 31 33.77 9.14 60.26
CA ILE A 31 32.87 10.28 60.48
C ILE A 31 33.07 11.32 59.38
N LYS A 32 34.32 11.62 58.99
CA LYS A 32 34.63 12.57 57.92
C LYS A 32 34.05 12.10 56.57
N LYS A 33 34.20 10.81 56.26
CA LYS A 33 33.65 10.20 55.04
C LYS A 33 32.11 10.17 55.03
N GLN A 34 31.47 9.96 56.18
CA GLN A 34 30.01 10.08 56.32
C GLN A 34 29.53 11.51 56.15
N ARG A 35 30.20 12.48 56.77
CA ARG A 35 29.90 13.91 56.60
C ARG A 35 30.03 14.34 55.14
N ASP A 36 31.08 13.93 54.45
CA ASP A 36 31.28 14.31 53.05
C ASP A 36 30.22 13.66 52.12
N ARG A 37 29.82 12.42 52.41
CA ARG A 37 28.67 11.78 51.74
C ARG A 37 27.35 12.50 52.02
N LEU A 38 27.08 12.87 53.26
CA LEU A 38 25.88 13.61 53.64
C LEU A 38 25.85 15.00 53.01
N LYS A 39 26.99 15.70 52.98
CA LYS A 39 27.14 16.99 52.32
C LYS A 39 26.87 16.88 50.82
N HIS A 40 27.44 15.89 50.15
CA HIS A 40 27.13 15.61 48.75
C HIS A 40 25.64 15.30 48.55
N LYS A 41 25.02 14.53 49.46
CA LYS A 41 23.58 14.21 49.39
C LYS A 41 22.70 15.45 49.60
N VAL A 42 23.09 16.37 50.49
CA VAL A 42 22.42 17.66 50.70
C VAL A 42 22.60 18.57 49.50
N ASP A 43 23.78 18.63 48.89
CA ASP A 43 24.01 19.39 47.64
C ASP A 43 23.20 18.80 46.47
N THR A 44 23.02 17.47 46.44
CA THR A 44 22.20 16.78 45.43
C THR A 44 20.70 16.95 45.68
N LEU A 45 20.27 17.09 46.95
CA LEU A 45 18.88 17.36 47.31
C LEU A 45 18.52 18.85 47.17
N GLY A 46 19.46 19.77 47.43
CA GLY A 46 19.33 21.21 47.17
C GLY A 46 19.33 21.58 45.69
N SER A 47 19.77 20.66 44.83
CA SER A 47 19.64 20.72 43.36
C SER A 47 18.41 19.97 42.83
N THR A 48 17.46 19.62 43.71
CA THR A 48 16.12 19.23 43.25
C THR A 48 15.39 20.49 42.81
N ILE A 49 15.45 20.80 41.51
CA ILE A 49 14.67 21.86 40.89
C ILE A 49 13.20 21.56 41.17
N THR A 50 12.60 22.36 42.05
CA THR A 50 11.16 22.32 42.25
C THR A 50 10.58 23.14 41.11
N LEU A 51 9.98 22.49 40.11
CA LEU A 51 9.36 23.19 38.98
C LEU A 51 8.25 24.10 39.53
N HIS A 52 8.47 25.40 39.52
CA HIS A 52 7.48 26.40 39.91
C HIS A 52 6.62 26.78 38.68
N GLU A 53 5.40 27.30 38.88
CA GLU A 53 4.55 27.78 37.76
C GLU A 53 5.25 28.85 36.90
N ASN A 54 6.21 29.58 37.47
CA ASN A 54 7.04 30.55 36.76
C ASN A 54 8.06 29.91 35.80
N ASP A 55 8.53 28.68 36.05
CA ASP A 55 9.42 27.96 35.13
C ASP A 55 8.69 27.56 33.84
N HIS A 56 7.35 27.43 33.91
CA HIS A 56 6.52 27.24 32.73
C HIS A 56 6.48 28.50 31.85
N HIS A 57 6.50 29.69 32.47
CA HIS A 57 6.63 30.95 31.75
C HIS A 57 8.02 31.11 31.13
N ASP A 58 9.09 30.74 31.82
CA ASP A 58 10.45 30.75 31.27
C ASP A 58 10.59 29.77 30.10
N PHE A 59 10.01 28.57 30.17
CA PHE A 59 9.96 27.64 29.03
C PHE A 59 9.15 28.20 27.85
N ILE A 60 8.00 28.84 28.11
CA ILE A 60 7.19 29.48 27.06
C ILE A 60 7.98 30.63 26.42
N GLN A 61 8.73 31.39 27.21
CA GLN A 61 9.57 32.49 26.75
C GLN A 61 10.76 31.98 25.92
N ILE A 62 11.47 30.94 26.37
CA ILE A 62 12.56 30.30 25.63
C ILE A 62 12.07 29.69 24.30
N ILE A 63 10.90 29.07 24.28
CA ILE A 63 10.29 28.54 23.04
C ILE A 63 9.85 29.68 22.12
N ALA A 64 9.33 30.78 22.66
CA ALA A 64 8.91 31.95 21.89
C ALA A 64 10.09 32.77 21.35
N GLU A 65 11.21 32.84 22.08
CA GLU A 65 12.47 33.50 21.69
C GLU A 65 13.36 32.60 20.82
N GLY A 66 12.95 31.35 20.58
CA GLY A 66 13.66 30.31 19.83
C GLY A 66 13.80 30.53 18.31
N GLU A 67 13.80 31.78 17.82
CA GLU A 67 14.06 32.09 16.41
C GLU A 67 15.43 31.57 15.93
N ASN A 68 16.39 31.38 16.85
CA ASN A 68 17.74 30.86 16.55
C ASN A 68 17.89 29.33 16.62
N ILE A 69 16.85 28.56 16.97
CA ILE A 69 16.92 27.08 17.10
C ILE A 69 16.31 26.36 15.89
N ALA A 70 15.31 26.96 15.23
CA ALA A 70 14.63 26.38 14.09
C ALA A 70 15.44 26.54 12.79
N LYS A 71 15.95 25.43 12.23
CA LYS A 71 16.70 25.41 10.97
C LYS A 71 15.80 25.22 9.74
N THR A 72 14.55 24.78 9.94
CA THR A 72 13.60 24.53 8.85
C THR A 72 12.25 25.19 9.11
N PRO A 73 11.48 25.54 8.06
CA PRO A 73 10.13 26.10 8.20
C PRO A 73 9.21 25.26 9.09
N PHE A 74 9.27 23.93 8.94
CA PHE A 74 8.48 23.02 9.78
C PHE A 74 8.91 23.05 11.26
N GLN A 75 10.21 23.16 11.56
CA GLN A 75 10.66 23.28 12.95
C GLN A 75 10.14 24.57 13.59
N ARG A 76 10.10 25.67 12.85
CA ARG A 76 9.51 26.93 13.31
C ARG A 76 8.02 26.74 13.63
N LEU A 77 7.26 26.22 12.66
CA LEU A 77 5.84 25.93 12.84
C LEU A 77 5.57 24.99 14.02
N PHE A 78 6.39 23.96 14.19
CA PHE A 78 6.28 23.03 15.30
C PHE A 78 6.37 23.76 16.64
N TRP A 79 7.39 24.60 16.83
CA TRP A 79 7.59 25.36 18.07
C TRP A 79 6.53 26.43 18.30
N GLU A 80 6.08 27.12 17.24
CA GLU A 80 4.94 28.05 17.31
C GLU A 80 3.67 27.34 17.82
N GLN A 81 3.38 26.15 17.29
CA GLN A 81 2.24 25.34 17.70
C GLN A 81 2.39 24.76 19.12
N GLN A 82 3.63 24.47 19.57
CA GLN A 82 3.88 24.10 20.97
C GLN A 82 3.64 25.29 21.92
N ALA A 83 4.13 26.48 21.58
CA ALA A 83 3.93 27.69 22.38
C ALA A 83 2.45 28.07 22.46
N GLU A 84 1.72 27.96 21.35
CA GLU A 84 0.28 28.18 21.31
C GLU A 84 -0.48 27.15 22.16
N ALA A 85 -0.09 25.87 22.08
CA ALA A 85 -0.70 24.81 22.88
C ALA A 85 -0.45 24.97 24.38
N ALA A 86 0.71 25.52 24.78
CA ALA A 86 1.02 25.82 26.18
C ALA A 86 0.13 26.95 26.75
N LYS A 87 -0.22 27.94 25.92
CA LYS A 87 -1.06 29.08 26.30
C LYS A 87 -2.57 28.76 26.31
N LYS A 88 -2.98 27.70 25.62
CA LYS A 88 -4.40 27.34 25.42
C LYS A 88 -4.78 26.09 26.20
N THR A 89 -6.05 25.99 26.57
CA THR A 89 -6.58 24.74 27.12
C THR A 89 -6.61 23.64 26.05
N SER A 90 -6.52 22.38 26.48
CA SER A 90 -6.52 21.21 25.59
C SER A 90 -7.73 21.13 24.63
N ARG A 91 -8.86 21.76 24.98
CA ARG A 91 -10.07 21.85 24.16
C ARG A 91 -10.12 23.08 23.24
N GLY A 92 -9.29 24.10 23.50
CA GLY A 92 -9.21 25.33 22.73
C GLY A 92 -8.15 25.34 21.64
N MET A 93 -7.24 24.35 21.62
CA MET A 93 -6.17 24.26 20.63
C MET A 93 -6.69 23.89 19.23
N ARG A 94 -6.35 24.72 18.23
CA ARG A 94 -6.61 24.45 16.81
C ARG A 94 -5.28 24.24 16.11
N TRP A 95 -4.97 22.98 15.85
CA TRP A 95 -3.72 22.59 15.21
C TRP A 95 -3.65 23.02 13.75
N HIS A 96 -2.48 23.51 13.34
CA HIS A 96 -2.17 23.76 11.94
C HIS A 96 -2.36 22.48 11.08
N PRO A 97 -2.90 22.57 9.86
CA PRO A 97 -3.07 21.43 8.96
C PRO A 97 -1.81 20.57 8.78
N LEU A 98 -0.65 21.22 8.63
CA LEU A 98 0.64 20.53 8.49
C LEU A 98 1.02 19.72 9.75
N MET A 99 0.69 20.23 10.95
CA MET A 99 0.87 19.49 12.20
C MET A 99 -0.03 18.25 12.25
N ILE A 100 -1.28 18.36 11.78
CA ILE A 100 -2.20 17.21 11.69
C ILE A 100 -1.63 16.14 10.75
N ARG A 101 -1.18 16.52 9.55
CA ARG A 101 -0.58 15.58 8.58
C ARG A 101 0.62 14.86 9.17
N TRP A 102 1.53 15.61 9.79
CA TRP A 102 2.71 15.05 10.45
C TRP A 102 2.36 14.09 11.59
N CYS A 103 1.38 14.44 12.44
CA CYS A 103 0.92 13.56 13.52
C CYS A 103 0.22 12.30 13.01
N ILE A 104 -0.54 12.38 11.92
CA ILE A 104 -1.14 11.20 11.26
C ILE A 104 -0.04 10.27 10.75
N LEU A 105 0.97 10.81 10.04
CA LEU A 105 2.13 10.06 9.57
C LEU A 105 2.87 9.38 10.73
N LEU A 106 3.15 10.13 11.80
CA LEU A 106 3.88 9.62 12.97
C LEU A 106 3.11 8.49 13.66
N ARG A 107 1.79 8.64 13.77
CA ARG A 107 0.89 7.59 14.27
C ARG A 107 0.89 6.36 13.36
N HIS A 108 0.94 6.53 12.03
CA HIS A 108 1.04 5.41 11.09
C HIS A 108 2.33 4.62 11.27
N HIS A 109 3.46 5.32 11.39
CA HIS A 109 4.73 4.65 11.68
C HIS A 109 4.68 3.94 13.03
N SER A 110 4.23 4.63 14.08
CA SER A 110 3.98 3.98 15.34
C SER A 110 2.98 4.69 16.27
N GLN A 111 1.77 4.15 16.40
CA GLN A 111 0.80 4.54 17.43
C GLN A 111 1.38 4.53 18.85
N LYS A 112 2.14 3.50 19.24
CA LYS A 112 2.77 3.45 20.57
C LYS A 112 3.78 4.59 20.76
N ALA A 113 4.64 4.83 19.78
CA ALA A 113 5.60 5.94 19.86
C ALA A 113 4.89 7.30 19.88
N TYR A 114 3.82 7.45 19.09
CA TYR A 114 2.99 8.65 19.08
C TYR A 114 2.39 8.95 20.46
N GLU A 115 1.82 7.94 21.13
CA GLU A 115 1.32 8.11 22.51
C GLU A 115 2.43 8.41 23.50
N THR A 116 3.59 7.75 23.38
CA THR A 116 4.75 8.07 24.22
C THR A 116 5.20 9.52 24.04
N MET A 117 5.32 10.00 22.79
CA MET A 117 5.68 11.39 22.51
C MET A 117 4.65 12.39 23.01
N ARG A 118 3.36 12.04 23.01
CA ARG A 118 2.30 12.88 23.59
C ARG A 118 2.45 13.15 25.08
N HIS A 119 3.25 12.36 25.80
CA HIS A 119 3.59 12.65 27.19
C HIS A 119 4.71 13.69 27.33
N CYS A 120 5.52 13.91 26.28
CA CYS A 120 6.64 14.83 26.29
C CYS A 120 6.33 16.15 25.57
N VAL A 121 5.51 16.11 24.52
CA VAL A 121 5.16 17.26 23.69
C VAL A 121 3.65 17.34 23.46
N SER A 122 3.14 18.55 23.32
CA SER A 122 1.71 18.79 23.05
C SER A 122 1.38 18.38 21.63
N LEU A 123 0.61 17.32 21.43
CA LEU A 123 0.17 16.85 20.12
C LEU A 123 -1.35 16.55 20.11
N PRO A 124 -1.99 16.54 18.92
CA PRO A 124 -3.41 16.23 18.78
C PRO A 124 -3.80 14.89 19.41
N SER A 125 -5.00 14.79 19.97
CA SER A 125 -5.52 13.52 20.46
C SER A 125 -5.80 12.53 19.32
N GLN A 126 -5.80 11.22 19.59
CA GLN A 126 -6.19 10.22 18.59
C GLN A 126 -7.60 10.44 18.03
N ARG A 127 -8.49 11.03 18.83
CA ARG A 127 -9.83 11.39 18.35
C ARG A 127 -9.75 12.48 17.29
N THR A 128 -8.96 13.51 17.55
CA THR A 128 -8.72 14.59 16.58
C THR A 128 -8.16 14.06 15.28
N LEU A 129 -7.14 13.18 15.35
CA LEU A 129 -6.58 12.56 14.13
C LEU A 129 -7.63 11.73 13.38
N ARG A 130 -8.46 10.96 14.09
CA ARG A 130 -9.55 10.17 13.48
C ARG A 130 -10.60 11.05 12.79
N ASP A 131 -10.90 12.22 13.35
CA ASP A 131 -11.86 13.17 12.74
C ASP A 131 -11.35 13.73 11.40
N TYR A 132 -10.04 13.79 11.19
CA TYR A 132 -9.42 14.18 9.92
C TYR A 132 -9.29 13.00 8.96
N THR A 133 -8.89 11.81 9.44
CA THR A 133 -8.74 10.63 8.55
C THR A 133 -10.07 9.99 8.14
N HIS A 134 -11.16 10.17 8.90
CA HIS A 134 -12.48 9.61 8.57
C HIS A 134 -13.51 10.73 8.32
N HIS A 135 -13.09 11.81 7.66
CA HIS A 135 -13.99 12.89 7.29
C HIS A 135 -14.93 12.48 6.14
N ILE A 136 -14.46 11.60 5.25
CA ILE A 136 -15.25 10.90 4.23
C ILE A 136 -15.38 9.43 4.64
N LYS A 137 -16.52 8.82 4.31
CA LYS A 137 -16.77 7.39 4.57
C LYS A 137 -15.96 6.60 3.54
N ALA A 138 -15.08 5.71 4.00
CA ALA A 138 -14.38 4.80 3.12
C ALA A 138 -15.40 3.82 2.52
N ARG A 139 -15.38 3.71 1.18
CA ARG A 139 -16.17 2.74 0.42
C ARG A 139 -15.35 2.32 -0.81
N PRO A 140 -15.49 1.07 -1.27
CA PRO A 140 -14.86 0.66 -2.52
C PRO A 140 -15.56 1.32 -3.71
N GLY A 141 -14.86 1.40 -4.83
CA GLY A 141 -15.32 2.02 -6.06
C GLY A 141 -15.29 3.56 -6.05
N PHE A 142 -16.20 4.13 -6.83
CA PHE A 142 -16.26 5.55 -7.15
C PHE A 142 -17.18 6.33 -6.20
N SER A 143 -16.90 7.62 -6.00
CA SER A 143 -17.77 8.50 -5.21
C SER A 143 -17.54 9.98 -5.50
N ASP A 144 -18.60 10.78 -5.40
CA ASP A 144 -18.52 12.23 -5.65
C ASP A 144 -17.67 12.95 -4.59
N GLU A 145 -17.60 12.40 -3.38
CA GLU A 145 -16.71 12.89 -2.34
C GLU A 145 -15.24 12.72 -2.73
N VAL A 146 -14.88 11.59 -3.33
CA VAL A 146 -13.52 11.34 -3.82
C VAL A 146 -13.19 12.23 -5.03
N ASP A 147 -14.16 12.49 -5.90
CA ASP A 147 -13.99 13.44 -7.01
C ASP A 147 -13.68 14.84 -6.50
N GLN A 148 -14.37 15.28 -5.45
CA GLN A 148 -14.07 16.54 -4.82
C GLN A 148 -12.69 16.53 -4.13
N GLN A 149 -12.29 15.41 -3.51
CA GLN A 149 -10.96 15.27 -2.92
C GLN A 149 -9.86 15.44 -3.97
N ILE A 150 -9.95 14.74 -5.11
CA ILE A 150 -8.91 14.82 -6.15
C ILE A 150 -8.89 16.21 -6.81
N ARG A 151 -10.06 16.84 -7.04
CA ARG A 151 -10.12 18.24 -7.53
C ARG A 151 -9.41 19.21 -6.59
N ASN A 152 -9.58 19.01 -5.27
CA ASN A 152 -8.92 19.84 -4.26
C ASN A 152 -7.42 19.54 -4.16
N ALA A 153 -7.04 18.26 -4.18
CA ALA A 153 -5.63 17.83 -4.12
C ALA A 153 -4.83 18.33 -5.32
N ALA A 154 -5.45 18.32 -6.51
CA ALA A 154 -4.86 18.85 -7.72
C ALA A 154 -5.02 20.37 -7.90
N GLN A 155 -5.78 21.06 -7.03
CA GLN A 155 -6.16 22.46 -7.20
C GLN A 155 -6.68 22.79 -8.61
N ILE A 156 -7.63 22.01 -9.13
CA ILE A 156 -7.99 22.05 -10.56
C ILE A 156 -8.42 23.44 -11.09
N SER A 157 -8.89 24.33 -10.20
CA SER A 157 -9.30 25.70 -10.53
C SER A 157 -8.14 26.67 -10.76
N SER A 158 -6.96 26.43 -10.19
CA SER A 158 -5.80 27.33 -10.27
C SER A 158 -4.62 26.77 -11.08
N ILE A 159 -4.64 25.49 -11.44
CA ILE A 159 -3.54 24.87 -12.20
C ILE A 159 -3.48 25.31 -13.65
N GLU A 160 -2.26 25.26 -14.18
CA GLU A 160 -1.99 25.50 -15.58
C GLU A 160 -2.50 24.34 -16.46
N GLU A 161 -2.74 24.63 -17.75
CA GLU A 161 -3.29 23.65 -18.70
C GLU A 161 -2.44 22.37 -18.77
N ARG A 162 -1.11 22.49 -18.84
CA ARG A 162 -0.20 21.34 -18.85
C ARG A 162 -0.37 20.44 -17.61
N GLU A 163 -0.75 20.99 -16.46
CA GLU A 163 -0.81 20.25 -15.19
C GLU A 163 -2.09 19.41 -15.06
N ARG A 164 -3.06 19.62 -15.95
CA ARG A 164 -4.27 18.80 -16.09
C ARG A 164 -3.96 17.41 -16.66
N TYR A 165 -2.86 17.26 -17.38
CA TYR A 165 -2.49 16.01 -18.05
C TYR A 165 -2.03 14.95 -17.05
N SER A 166 -2.73 13.82 -17.04
CA SER A 166 -2.53 12.73 -16.09
C SER A 166 -2.63 11.36 -16.78
N VAL A 167 -2.16 10.31 -16.09
CA VAL A 167 -2.30 8.90 -16.49
C VAL A 167 -2.85 8.07 -15.33
N LEU A 168 -3.47 6.94 -15.66
CA LEU A 168 -3.98 5.98 -14.70
C LEU A 168 -2.96 4.87 -14.48
N LEU A 169 -2.62 4.57 -13.23
CA LEU A 169 -1.81 3.42 -12.85
C LEU A 169 -2.74 2.36 -12.27
N ILE A 170 -2.70 1.14 -12.81
CA ILE A 170 -3.61 0.06 -12.42
C ILE A 170 -2.80 -1.16 -12.01
N ASP A 171 -2.95 -1.57 -10.76
CA ASP A 171 -2.27 -2.74 -10.21
C ASP A 171 -3.09 -3.34 -9.06
N GLU A 172 -2.75 -4.58 -8.70
CA GLU A 172 -3.47 -5.39 -7.73
C GLU A 172 -2.58 -5.72 -6.53
N MET A 173 -3.12 -5.55 -5.33
CA MET A 173 -2.44 -5.97 -4.10
C MET A 173 -3.15 -7.17 -3.45
N HIS A 174 -2.43 -8.26 -3.24
CA HIS A 174 -2.94 -9.37 -2.43
C HIS A 174 -3.18 -8.94 -0.98
N ILE A 175 -4.36 -9.30 -0.48
CA ILE A 175 -4.87 -9.04 0.87
C ILE A 175 -5.27 -10.33 1.57
N ARG A 176 -5.47 -10.25 2.88
CA ARG A 176 -6.04 -11.34 3.68
C ARG A 176 -7.55 -11.36 3.52
N GLU A 177 -8.08 -12.52 3.17
CA GLU A 177 -9.51 -12.82 3.24
C GLU A 177 -9.99 -12.69 4.69
N ASP A 178 -10.98 -11.83 4.92
CA ASP A 178 -11.60 -11.65 6.23
C ASP A 178 -13.00 -11.06 6.07
N LEU A 179 -13.86 -11.29 7.05
CA LEU A 179 -15.23 -10.78 7.09
C LEU A 179 -15.42 -9.92 8.35
N VAL A 180 -15.67 -8.63 8.15
CA VAL A 180 -15.79 -7.64 9.23
C VAL A 180 -17.20 -7.07 9.25
N PHE A 181 -17.89 -7.22 10.38
CA PHE A 181 -19.18 -6.56 10.61
C PHE A 181 -18.99 -5.12 11.09
N ASP A 182 -19.37 -4.14 10.26
CA ASP A 182 -19.39 -2.74 10.67
C ASP A 182 -20.68 -2.43 11.43
N LYS A 183 -20.57 -2.40 12.77
CA LYS A 183 -21.66 -2.07 13.68
C LYS A 183 -22.31 -0.70 13.46
N HIS A 184 -21.66 0.22 12.75
CA HIS A 184 -22.19 1.56 12.50
C HIS A 184 -23.07 1.61 11.25
N THR A 185 -22.77 0.79 10.25
CA THR A 185 -23.54 0.71 9.00
C THR A 185 -24.46 -0.50 8.96
N GLY A 186 -24.21 -1.51 9.78
CA GLY A 186 -24.88 -2.82 9.72
C GLY A 186 -24.39 -3.72 8.59
N ASN A 187 -23.32 -3.34 7.89
CA ASN A 187 -22.85 -4.05 6.70
C ASN A 187 -21.73 -5.03 7.03
N LEU A 188 -21.67 -6.11 6.27
CA LEU A 188 -20.53 -7.02 6.23
C LEU A 188 -19.53 -6.54 5.17
N ILE A 189 -18.27 -6.41 5.55
CA ILE A 189 -17.14 -5.97 4.72
C ILE A 189 -16.23 -7.16 4.49
N GLY A 190 -15.76 -7.36 3.26
CA GLY A 190 -14.86 -8.47 2.91
C GLY A 190 -15.20 -9.15 1.59
N PHE A 191 -16.38 -8.88 1.05
CA PHE A 191 -16.82 -9.43 -0.22
C PHE A 191 -16.19 -8.75 -1.43
N THR A 192 -16.18 -9.44 -2.57
CA THR A 192 -15.79 -8.88 -3.86
C THR A 192 -16.77 -7.80 -4.31
N TYR A 193 -16.24 -6.73 -4.91
CA TYR A 193 -17.02 -5.64 -5.48
C TYR A 193 -16.20 -4.95 -6.58
N LEU A 194 -16.64 -5.10 -7.83
CA LEU A 194 -16.02 -4.52 -9.03
C LEU A 194 -16.92 -3.45 -9.69
N GLY A 195 -17.84 -2.85 -8.91
CA GLY A 195 -18.81 -1.88 -9.40
C GLY A 195 -20.22 -2.45 -9.57
N ASP A 196 -21.20 -1.56 -9.65
CA ASP A 196 -22.62 -1.92 -9.59
C ASP A 196 -23.07 -2.75 -10.80
N THR A 197 -22.58 -2.42 -12.01
CA THR A 197 -22.87 -3.17 -13.24
C THR A 197 -22.44 -4.63 -13.13
N MET A 198 -21.23 -4.87 -12.63
CA MET A 198 -20.70 -6.23 -12.47
C MET A 198 -21.45 -7.00 -11.39
N SER A 199 -21.80 -6.33 -10.28
CA SER A 199 -22.64 -6.94 -9.24
C SER A 199 -24.01 -7.36 -9.79
N GLN A 200 -24.63 -6.54 -10.65
CA GLN A 200 -25.90 -6.90 -11.30
C GLN A 200 -25.74 -8.09 -12.26
N LEU A 201 -24.65 -8.13 -13.05
CA LEU A 201 -24.36 -9.25 -13.94
C LEU A 201 -24.14 -10.56 -13.17
N ASN A 202 -23.40 -10.53 -12.07
CA ASN A 202 -23.19 -11.69 -11.21
C ASN A 202 -24.50 -12.19 -10.60
N ASN A 203 -25.35 -11.27 -10.10
CA ASN A 203 -26.66 -11.63 -9.57
C ASN A 203 -27.56 -12.27 -10.65
N LEU A 204 -27.46 -11.79 -11.90
CA LEU A 204 -28.17 -12.37 -13.04
C LEU A 204 -27.64 -13.78 -13.34
N GLU A 205 -26.33 -13.97 -13.39
CA GLU A 205 -25.70 -15.27 -13.63
C GLU A 205 -26.11 -16.28 -12.54
N GLU A 206 -26.05 -15.88 -11.26
CA GLU A 206 -26.47 -16.70 -10.12
C GLU A 206 -27.95 -17.08 -10.21
N SER A 207 -28.81 -16.16 -10.66
CA SER A 207 -30.24 -16.43 -10.89
C SER A 207 -30.52 -17.41 -12.03
N LEU A 208 -29.55 -17.62 -12.94
CA LEU A 208 -29.66 -18.52 -14.08
C LEU A 208 -29.03 -19.89 -13.82
N THR A 209 -28.11 -20.00 -12.85
CA THR A 209 -27.35 -21.23 -12.53
C THR A 209 -27.87 -22.01 -11.33
N SER A 210 -29.03 -21.63 -10.77
CA SER A 210 -29.56 -22.16 -9.51
C SER A 210 -30.01 -23.63 -9.58
N GLU A 211 -29.09 -24.59 -9.55
CA GLU A 211 -29.38 -26.00 -9.22
C GLU A 211 -28.37 -26.71 -8.28
N GLU A 212 -27.27 -26.12 -7.79
CA GLU A 212 -26.33 -26.87 -6.91
C GLU A 212 -25.88 -26.19 -5.59
N ASP A 213 -26.00 -26.99 -4.52
CA ASP A 213 -25.40 -27.01 -3.16
C ASP A 213 -25.47 -25.74 -2.24
N PRO A 214 -26.13 -25.79 -1.05
CA PRO A 214 -26.22 -24.70 -0.06
C PRO A 214 -24.94 -24.29 0.67
N SER A 215 -23.75 -24.69 0.20
CA SER A 215 -22.49 -24.34 0.87
C SER A 215 -22.11 -22.89 0.56
N PHE A 216 -21.75 -22.11 1.59
CA PHE A 216 -21.33 -20.70 1.43
C PHE A 216 -20.13 -20.64 0.47
N PRO A 217 -20.24 -20.04 -0.74
CA PRO A 217 -19.14 -20.07 -1.68
C PRO A 217 -18.01 -19.20 -1.13
N THR A 218 -16.87 -19.83 -0.85
CA THR A 218 -15.63 -19.16 -0.42
C THR A 218 -15.13 -18.18 -1.50
N GLU A 219 -15.70 -18.27 -2.70
CA GLU A 219 -15.43 -17.42 -3.87
C GLU A 219 -15.92 -15.98 -3.73
N LEU A 220 -16.76 -15.67 -2.73
CA LEU A 220 -17.28 -14.32 -2.50
C LEU A 220 -16.30 -13.42 -1.74
N LEU A 221 -15.35 -13.97 -0.97
CA LEU A 221 -14.41 -13.16 -0.20
C LEU A 221 -13.28 -12.64 -1.09
N ALA A 222 -12.98 -11.35 -0.97
CA ALA A 222 -11.89 -10.72 -1.69
C ALA A 222 -10.53 -11.20 -1.14
N ASN A 223 -9.63 -11.58 -2.04
CA ASN A 223 -8.24 -11.92 -1.74
C ASN A 223 -7.25 -10.93 -2.35
N SER A 224 -7.76 -9.93 -3.05
CA SER A 224 -6.99 -8.84 -3.60
C SER A 224 -7.74 -7.51 -3.61
N MET A 225 -6.98 -6.43 -3.77
CA MET A 225 -7.47 -5.08 -3.99
C MET A 225 -6.94 -4.56 -5.31
N MET A 226 -7.79 -4.53 -6.33
CA MET A 226 -7.51 -3.82 -7.57
C MET A 226 -7.56 -2.30 -7.29
N THR A 227 -6.53 -1.55 -7.65
CA THR A 227 -6.44 -0.11 -7.34
C THR A 227 -6.11 0.69 -8.59
N ILE A 228 -6.83 1.80 -8.77
CA ILE A 228 -6.59 2.80 -9.81
C ILE A 228 -6.03 4.05 -9.14
N MET A 229 -4.80 4.42 -9.50
CA MET A 229 -4.16 5.64 -9.04
C MET A 229 -4.03 6.65 -10.18
N VAL A 230 -4.33 7.91 -9.91
CA VAL A 230 -4.11 9.02 -10.84
C VAL A 230 -2.73 9.59 -10.60
N LYS A 231 -1.93 9.67 -11.67
CA LYS A 231 -0.59 10.25 -11.67
C LYS A 231 -0.52 11.44 -12.62
N GLY A 232 -0.16 12.61 -12.08
CA GLY A 232 0.11 13.80 -12.89
C GLY A 232 1.38 13.65 -13.72
N LEU A 233 1.31 14.02 -15.00
CA LEU A 233 2.47 14.01 -15.91
C LEU A 233 3.39 15.22 -15.67
N PHE A 234 2.79 16.38 -15.38
CA PHE A 234 3.51 17.64 -15.13
C PHE A 234 3.26 18.22 -13.73
N SER A 235 2.49 17.53 -12.89
CA SER A 235 2.28 17.86 -11.48
C SER A 235 2.82 16.76 -10.57
N ASN A 236 2.88 17.05 -9.26
CA ASN A 236 3.27 16.06 -8.25
C ASN A 236 2.11 15.18 -7.76
N LEU A 237 0.94 15.29 -8.39
CA LEU A 237 -0.25 14.52 -8.03
C LEU A 237 0.00 13.01 -8.09
N GLU A 238 -0.22 12.33 -6.97
CA GLU A 238 -0.22 10.87 -6.79
C GLU A 238 -1.42 10.51 -5.92
N PHE A 239 -2.56 10.17 -6.53
CA PHE A 239 -3.81 10.03 -5.79
C PHE A 239 -4.43 8.64 -6.00
N PRO A 240 -4.59 7.80 -4.97
CA PRO A 240 -5.27 6.51 -5.07
C PRO A 240 -6.78 6.77 -5.24
N TYR A 241 -7.22 6.83 -6.49
CA TYR A 241 -8.52 7.36 -6.87
C TYR A 241 -9.67 6.37 -6.62
N ALA A 242 -9.49 5.10 -6.96
CA ALA A 242 -10.49 4.07 -6.71
C ALA A 242 -9.83 2.75 -6.38
N TYR A 243 -10.55 1.92 -5.63
CA TYR A 243 -10.12 0.57 -5.28
C TYR A 243 -11.30 -0.38 -5.20
N PHE A 244 -11.07 -1.63 -5.59
CA PHE A 244 -12.09 -2.65 -5.78
C PHE A 244 -11.63 -3.96 -5.11
N PRO A 245 -12.33 -4.42 -4.06
CA PRO A 245 -12.11 -5.74 -3.48
C PRO A 245 -12.40 -6.80 -4.54
N SER A 246 -11.45 -7.68 -4.79
CA SER A 246 -11.53 -8.58 -5.93
C SER A 246 -11.05 -9.98 -5.62
N ARG A 247 -11.51 -10.91 -6.46
CA ARG A 247 -11.07 -12.30 -6.56
C ARG A 247 -11.21 -12.70 -8.03
N ASN A 248 -10.21 -13.39 -8.57
CA ASN A 248 -10.27 -13.98 -9.92
C ASN A 248 -10.75 -13.01 -11.02
N VAL A 249 -10.26 -11.77 -11.02
CA VAL A 249 -10.68 -10.73 -11.97
C VAL A 249 -10.38 -11.16 -13.41
N SER A 250 -11.34 -10.99 -14.30
CA SER A 250 -11.15 -11.17 -15.74
C SER A 250 -11.04 -9.81 -16.45
N GLY A 251 -10.36 -9.78 -17.60
CA GLY A 251 -10.05 -8.51 -18.29
C GLY A 251 -11.28 -7.69 -18.69
N TYR A 252 -12.42 -8.34 -18.95
CA TYR A 252 -13.68 -7.66 -19.26
C TYR A 252 -14.30 -6.96 -18.04
N MET A 253 -14.08 -7.50 -16.83
CA MET A 253 -14.58 -6.90 -15.60
C MET A 253 -13.87 -5.57 -15.26
N LEU A 254 -12.69 -5.32 -15.85
CA LEU A 254 -11.94 -4.07 -15.67
C LEU A 254 -12.28 -3.01 -16.73
N PHE A 255 -13.07 -3.36 -17.75
CA PHE A 255 -13.38 -2.44 -18.84
C PHE A 255 -14.23 -1.27 -18.35
N ASP A 256 -15.32 -1.56 -17.63
CA ASP A 256 -16.21 -0.52 -17.09
C ASP A 256 -15.52 0.34 -16.03
N PRO A 257 -14.82 -0.22 -15.01
CA PRO A 257 -14.09 0.61 -14.05
C PRO A 257 -13.03 1.51 -14.67
N LEU A 258 -12.34 1.07 -15.74
CA LEU A 258 -11.38 1.90 -16.45
C LEU A 258 -12.07 3.12 -17.07
N TRP A 259 -13.13 2.90 -17.84
CA TRP A 259 -13.79 3.97 -18.58
C TRP A 259 -14.63 4.89 -17.69
N GLU A 260 -15.24 4.36 -16.63
CA GLU A 260 -15.89 5.17 -15.60
C GLU A 260 -14.88 6.09 -14.90
N ALA A 261 -13.67 5.59 -14.61
CA ALA A 261 -12.60 6.44 -14.07
C ALA A 261 -12.23 7.57 -15.04
N VAL A 262 -12.07 7.27 -16.33
CA VAL A 262 -11.75 8.27 -17.36
C VAL A 262 -12.83 9.33 -17.45
N ASP A 263 -14.10 8.92 -17.57
CA ASP A 263 -15.24 9.84 -17.66
C ASP A 263 -15.31 10.79 -16.46
N ARG A 264 -15.30 10.24 -15.23
CA ARG A 264 -15.39 11.05 -14.01
C ARG A 264 -14.21 12.02 -13.89
N LEU A 265 -13.01 11.62 -14.29
CA LEU A 265 -11.82 12.47 -14.23
C LEU A 265 -11.81 13.56 -15.32
N GLU A 266 -12.26 13.26 -16.54
CA GLU A 266 -12.45 14.29 -17.59
C GLU A 266 -13.50 15.32 -17.14
N ARG A 267 -14.61 14.88 -16.53
CA ARG A 267 -15.61 15.77 -15.90
C ARG A 267 -15.04 16.60 -14.75
N CYS A 268 -14.03 16.09 -14.04
CA CYS A 268 -13.32 16.85 -13.02
C CYS A 268 -12.35 17.89 -13.59
N GLY A 269 -12.11 17.91 -14.91
CA GLY A 269 -11.23 18.87 -15.59
C GLY A 269 -9.79 18.38 -15.79
N PHE A 270 -9.53 17.08 -15.61
CA PHE A 270 -8.26 16.45 -15.98
C PHE A 270 -8.25 16.08 -17.46
N LYS A 271 -7.04 15.81 -17.98
CA LYS A 271 -6.82 15.25 -19.31
C LYS A 271 -6.10 13.92 -19.20
N ILE A 272 -6.86 12.84 -19.25
CA ILE A 272 -6.34 11.48 -19.07
C ILE A 272 -5.75 10.97 -20.39
N MET A 273 -4.44 10.73 -20.40
CA MET A 273 -3.70 10.36 -21.61
C MET A 273 -3.62 8.86 -21.83
N GLY A 274 -3.86 8.04 -20.81
CA GLY A 274 -3.66 6.61 -20.92
C GLY A 274 -3.60 5.88 -19.59
N SER A 275 -3.34 4.58 -19.66
CA SER A 275 -3.14 3.73 -18.49
C SER A 275 -1.84 2.93 -18.56
N THR A 276 -1.21 2.75 -17.40
CA THR A 276 -0.08 1.83 -17.20
C THR A 276 -0.52 0.67 -16.32
N SER A 277 -0.38 -0.54 -16.85
CA SER A 277 -0.65 -1.80 -16.15
C SER A 277 0.58 -2.69 -16.12
N ASP A 278 0.57 -3.72 -15.27
CA ASP A 278 1.55 -4.79 -15.37
C ASP A 278 1.32 -5.63 -16.65
N GLY A 279 2.20 -6.61 -16.86
CA GLY A 279 2.09 -7.58 -17.96
C GLY A 279 1.26 -8.81 -17.58
N ALA A 280 0.21 -8.72 -16.76
CA ALA A 280 -0.67 -9.86 -16.47
C ALA A 280 -1.61 -10.18 -17.66
N THR A 281 -2.11 -11.42 -17.69
CA THR A 281 -3.06 -11.87 -18.72
C THR A 281 -4.34 -11.05 -18.71
N ILE A 282 -4.84 -10.71 -17.52
CA ILE A 282 -6.06 -9.93 -17.29
C ILE A 282 -5.95 -8.56 -17.99
N ASN A 283 -4.85 -7.84 -17.73
CA ASN A 283 -4.60 -6.53 -18.30
C ASN A 283 -4.40 -6.56 -19.82
N ARG A 284 -3.77 -7.61 -20.35
CA ARG A 284 -3.69 -7.81 -21.81
C ARG A 284 -5.06 -8.05 -22.44
N THR A 285 -5.93 -8.81 -21.78
CA THR A 285 -7.29 -9.05 -22.25
C THR A 285 -8.09 -7.75 -22.27
N LEU A 286 -8.00 -6.93 -21.22
CA LEU A 286 -8.59 -5.58 -21.17
C LEU A 286 -8.20 -4.74 -22.39
N ILE A 287 -6.91 -4.70 -22.72
CA ILE A 287 -6.42 -3.95 -23.88
C ILE A 287 -7.01 -4.51 -25.19
N ARG A 288 -7.05 -5.83 -25.36
CA ARG A 288 -7.61 -6.49 -26.55
C ARG A 288 -9.10 -6.22 -26.80
N LEU A 289 -9.87 -5.91 -25.76
CA LEU A 289 -11.29 -5.60 -25.91
C LEU A 289 -11.54 -4.32 -26.72
N HIS A 290 -10.54 -3.44 -26.84
CA HIS A 290 -10.66 -2.20 -27.60
C HIS A 290 -10.58 -2.40 -29.12
N ASP A 291 -9.89 -3.46 -29.59
CA ASP A 291 -9.86 -3.85 -31.00
C ASP A 291 -9.47 -5.32 -31.15
N SER A 292 -10.47 -6.21 -31.21
CA SER A 292 -10.26 -7.65 -31.31
C SER A 292 -9.56 -8.11 -32.60
N LYS A 293 -9.49 -7.24 -33.63
CA LYS A 293 -8.90 -7.57 -34.94
C LYS A 293 -7.39 -7.30 -34.97
N ARG A 294 -6.89 -6.38 -34.12
CA ARG A 294 -5.47 -6.03 -34.10
C ARG A 294 -4.68 -6.95 -33.17
N ARG A 295 -3.55 -7.46 -33.68
CA ARG A 295 -2.61 -8.27 -32.89
C ARG A 295 -1.87 -7.44 -31.81
N LEU A 296 -1.67 -6.15 -32.07
CA LEU A 296 -1.01 -5.21 -31.16
C LEU A 296 -1.83 -3.93 -31.11
N ILE A 297 -2.28 -3.55 -29.91
CA ILE A 297 -3.04 -2.32 -29.66
C ILE A 297 -2.21 -1.47 -28.71
N ASN A 298 -1.85 -0.27 -29.13
CA ASN A 298 -1.11 0.69 -28.33
C ASN A 298 -1.97 1.89 -27.89
N GLN A 299 -3.06 2.16 -28.60
CA GLN A 299 -3.97 3.26 -28.30
C GLN A 299 -5.40 2.97 -28.74
N THR A 300 -6.33 3.75 -28.21
CA THR A 300 -7.75 3.84 -28.60
C THR A 300 -8.20 5.30 -28.52
N THR A 301 -9.36 5.65 -29.06
CA THR A 301 -9.94 6.99 -28.87
C THR A 301 -10.53 7.11 -27.46
N ASN A 302 -10.35 8.25 -26.80
CA ASN A 302 -11.06 8.56 -25.57
C ASN A 302 -12.50 9.02 -25.91
N PRO A 303 -13.55 8.24 -25.58
CA PRO A 303 -14.93 8.57 -25.95
C PRO A 303 -15.51 9.75 -25.15
N PHE A 304 -14.84 10.16 -24.06
CA PHE A 304 -15.28 11.26 -23.20
C PHE A 304 -14.55 12.58 -23.50
N ASP A 305 -13.70 12.59 -24.53
CA ASP A 305 -12.96 13.77 -24.95
C ASP A 305 -13.54 14.31 -26.27
N SER A 306 -13.93 15.58 -26.28
CA SER A 306 -14.50 16.24 -27.47
C SER A 306 -13.47 16.55 -28.56
N THR A 307 -12.18 16.31 -28.31
CA THR A 307 -11.08 16.59 -29.25
C THR A 307 -10.53 15.32 -29.92
N ASP A 308 -11.23 14.19 -29.78
CA ASP A 308 -10.82 12.87 -30.30
C ASP A 308 -9.42 12.44 -29.87
N ARG A 309 -9.00 12.85 -28.67
CA ARG A 309 -7.66 12.56 -28.16
C ARG A 309 -7.45 11.07 -27.96
N SER A 310 -6.28 10.58 -28.38
CA SER A 310 -5.84 9.22 -28.13
C SER A 310 -5.66 8.93 -26.64
N PHE A 311 -6.13 7.76 -26.23
CA PHE A 311 -5.87 7.10 -24.96
C PHE A 311 -4.83 5.99 -25.19
N PHE A 312 -3.67 6.11 -24.54
CA PHE A 312 -2.52 5.22 -24.75
C PHE A 312 -2.43 4.11 -23.69
N PHE A 313 -2.00 2.92 -24.11
CA PHE A 313 -1.75 1.79 -23.21
C PHE A 313 -0.25 1.57 -23.01
N PHE A 314 0.16 1.41 -21.75
CA PHE A 314 1.54 1.16 -21.36
C PHE A 314 1.65 -0.10 -20.50
N SER A 315 2.66 -0.91 -20.78
CA SER A 315 3.15 -1.90 -19.80
C SER A 315 4.22 -1.25 -18.94
N ASP A 316 4.23 -1.56 -17.65
CA ASP A 316 5.21 -1.00 -16.72
C ASP A 316 6.67 -1.27 -17.17
N PRO A 317 7.47 -0.22 -17.49
CA PRO A 317 8.83 -0.42 -18.03
C PRO A 317 9.78 -1.18 -17.09
N PRO A 318 9.82 -0.90 -15.77
CA PRO A 318 10.52 -1.74 -14.79
C PRO A 318 10.17 -3.22 -14.88
N HIS A 319 8.89 -3.56 -15.01
CA HIS A 319 8.44 -4.93 -15.19
C HIS A 319 8.89 -5.55 -16.51
N LEU A 320 8.90 -4.79 -17.62
CA LEU A 320 9.42 -5.27 -18.91
C LEU A 320 10.91 -5.62 -18.83
N ILE A 321 11.71 -4.86 -18.10
CA ILE A 321 13.13 -5.18 -17.85
C ILE A 321 13.29 -6.42 -16.98
N LYS A 322 12.46 -6.55 -15.93
CA LYS A 322 12.39 -7.74 -15.08
C LYS A 322 12.08 -8.99 -15.90
N THR A 323 11.05 -8.97 -16.74
CA THR A 323 10.66 -10.12 -17.57
C THR A 323 11.67 -10.42 -18.68
N THR A 324 12.28 -9.39 -19.27
CA THR A 324 13.39 -9.54 -20.23
C THR A 324 14.57 -10.29 -19.59
N ARG A 325 15.02 -9.86 -18.41
CA ARG A 325 16.07 -10.56 -17.65
C ARG A 325 15.66 -11.98 -17.29
N ASN A 326 14.43 -12.18 -16.83
CA ASN A 326 13.94 -13.51 -16.46
C ASN A 326 13.87 -14.45 -17.66
N CYS A 327 13.51 -13.96 -18.85
CA CYS A 327 13.56 -14.74 -20.09
C CYS A 327 15.01 -15.10 -20.46
N TRP A 328 15.92 -14.13 -20.39
CA TRP A 328 17.34 -14.36 -20.70
C TRP A 328 17.99 -15.37 -19.75
N ALA A 329 17.66 -15.32 -18.46
CA ALA A 329 18.17 -16.25 -17.44
C ALA A 329 17.49 -17.63 -17.45
N SER A 330 16.41 -17.83 -18.22
CA SER A 330 15.66 -19.08 -18.21
C SER A 330 16.41 -20.21 -18.90
N GLN A 331 16.49 -21.38 -18.26
CA GLN A 331 17.06 -22.60 -18.86
C GLN A 331 16.18 -23.16 -19.98
N SER A 332 14.88 -22.84 -19.98
CA SER A 332 13.94 -23.29 -21.01
C SER A 332 13.99 -22.45 -22.29
N ARG A 333 14.82 -21.39 -22.33
CA ARG A 333 14.98 -20.50 -23.47
C ARG A 333 16.41 -20.56 -24.00
N ASN A 334 16.54 -20.44 -25.31
CA ASN A 334 17.79 -20.45 -26.05
C ASN A 334 17.83 -19.26 -27.02
N LEU A 335 17.75 -18.05 -26.44
CA LEU A 335 17.70 -16.80 -27.19
C LEU A 335 18.81 -16.73 -28.26
N CYS A 336 18.45 -16.34 -29.47
CA CYS A 336 19.36 -16.35 -30.62
C CYS A 336 19.01 -15.20 -31.58
N LYS A 337 20.01 -14.45 -32.04
CA LYS A 337 19.87 -13.41 -33.06
C LYS A 337 21.13 -13.37 -33.94
N ASN A 338 20.99 -13.04 -35.22
CA ASN A 338 22.06 -13.06 -36.22
C ASN A 338 22.81 -14.41 -36.27
N GLY A 339 22.08 -15.52 -36.09
CA GLY A 339 22.66 -16.86 -35.92
C GLY A 339 23.57 -17.05 -34.69
N LYS A 340 23.69 -16.06 -33.80
CA LYS A 340 24.51 -16.07 -32.59
C LYS A 340 23.64 -16.19 -31.34
N ARG A 341 24.12 -16.94 -30.35
CA ARG A 341 23.39 -17.19 -29.10
C ARG A 341 23.49 -15.99 -28.14
N ILE A 342 22.34 -15.56 -27.62
CA ILE A 342 22.24 -14.61 -26.50
C ILE A 342 22.17 -15.44 -25.21
N SER A 343 23.33 -15.66 -24.56
CA SER A 343 23.47 -16.69 -23.51
C SER A 343 23.71 -16.11 -22.13
N TRP A 344 22.94 -16.58 -21.13
CA TRP A 344 23.19 -16.26 -19.71
C TRP A 344 24.53 -16.82 -19.21
N GLU A 345 25.06 -17.85 -19.87
CA GLU A 345 26.37 -18.41 -19.55
C GLU A 345 27.51 -17.42 -19.85
N HIS A 346 27.35 -16.51 -20.82
CA HIS A 346 28.33 -15.44 -21.06
C HIS A 346 28.43 -14.52 -19.84
N LEU A 347 27.30 -14.18 -19.22
CA LEU A 347 27.26 -13.37 -18.01
C LEU A 347 27.89 -14.09 -16.81
N LYS A 348 27.60 -15.39 -16.62
CA LYS A 348 28.22 -16.21 -15.58
C LYS A 348 29.74 -16.27 -15.72
N LYS A 349 30.25 -16.49 -16.94
CA LYS A 349 31.71 -16.53 -17.21
C LYS A 349 32.39 -15.23 -16.78
N ILE A 350 31.82 -14.09 -17.15
CA ILE A 350 32.36 -12.77 -16.80
C ILE A 350 32.29 -12.51 -15.31
N TYR A 351 31.18 -12.88 -14.66
CA TYR A 351 31.07 -12.77 -13.22
C TYR A 351 32.14 -13.61 -12.51
N SER A 352 32.30 -14.88 -12.87
CA SER A 352 33.32 -15.75 -12.29
C SER A 352 34.72 -15.21 -12.50
N LYS A 353 35.04 -14.73 -13.71
CA LYS A 353 36.33 -14.11 -14.03
C LYS A 353 36.58 -12.87 -13.18
N SER A 354 35.59 -11.98 -13.08
CA SER A 354 35.66 -10.78 -12.24
C SER A 354 35.80 -11.08 -10.74
N ARG A 355 35.49 -12.31 -10.30
CA ARG A 355 35.65 -12.74 -8.90
C ARG A 355 36.95 -13.50 -8.65
N SER A 356 37.53 -14.12 -9.68
CA SER A 356 38.81 -14.84 -9.58
C SER A 356 40.02 -13.92 -9.68
N GLU A 357 39.89 -12.76 -10.33
CA GLU A 357 40.99 -11.80 -10.48
C GLU A 357 41.23 -11.01 -9.18
N SER A 358 42.49 -10.87 -8.79
CA SER A 358 42.90 -10.02 -7.67
C SER A 358 43.02 -8.56 -8.14
N GLY A 359 42.37 -7.63 -7.44
CA GLY A 359 42.40 -6.20 -7.76
C GLY A 359 41.02 -5.59 -8.00
N LEU A 360 40.94 -4.64 -8.94
CA LEU A 360 39.70 -3.93 -9.27
C LEU A 360 38.76 -4.84 -10.08
N ALA A 361 37.60 -5.15 -9.51
CA ALA A 361 36.60 -5.99 -10.18
C ALA A 361 36.03 -5.30 -11.43
N LEU A 362 35.92 -6.05 -12.53
CA LEU A 362 35.34 -5.60 -13.81
C LEU A 362 33.85 -5.24 -13.69
N VAL A 363 33.08 -6.03 -12.95
CA VAL A 363 31.64 -5.83 -12.74
C VAL A 363 31.30 -5.72 -11.24
N PRO A 364 31.75 -4.65 -10.55
CA PRO A 364 31.72 -4.56 -9.09
C PRO A 364 30.30 -4.52 -8.50
N ARG A 365 29.31 -4.12 -9.30
CA ARG A 365 27.89 -4.05 -8.91
C ARG A 365 27.18 -5.40 -8.95
N LEU A 366 27.67 -6.36 -9.74
CA LEU A 366 27.05 -7.68 -9.84
C LEU A 366 27.46 -8.53 -8.64
N LYS A 367 26.46 -9.03 -7.92
CA LYS A 367 26.58 -9.92 -6.76
C LYS A 367 26.10 -11.32 -7.14
N TYR A 368 26.28 -12.27 -6.21
CA TYR A 368 25.79 -13.63 -6.38
C TYR A 368 24.29 -13.68 -6.74
N GLU A 369 23.48 -12.85 -6.08
CA GLU A 369 22.03 -12.73 -6.31
C GLU A 369 21.64 -12.24 -7.72
N HIS A 370 22.56 -11.57 -8.44
CA HIS A 370 22.29 -11.15 -9.83
C HIS A 370 22.40 -12.31 -10.81
N ILE A 371 23.21 -13.33 -10.48
CA ILE A 371 23.59 -14.42 -11.38
C ILE A 371 22.80 -15.69 -11.06
N HIS A 372 22.69 -16.01 -9.77
CA HIS A 372 22.01 -17.19 -9.25
C HIS A 372 20.63 -16.80 -8.73
N LEU A 373 19.68 -16.76 -9.66
CA LEU A 373 18.34 -16.25 -9.38
C LEU A 373 17.48 -17.26 -8.63
N ASN A 374 17.03 -16.88 -7.44
CA ASN A 374 15.93 -17.49 -6.70
C ASN A 374 14.60 -16.74 -6.93
N SER A 375 13.49 -17.23 -6.37
CA SER A 375 12.16 -16.63 -6.55
C SER A 375 12.11 -15.15 -6.14
N PHE A 376 12.79 -14.77 -5.05
CA PHE A 376 12.82 -13.38 -4.56
C PHE A 376 13.64 -12.45 -5.46
N SER A 377 14.83 -12.86 -5.87
CA SER A 377 15.71 -12.09 -6.77
C SER A 377 15.15 -11.97 -8.20
N LYS A 378 14.28 -12.90 -8.63
CA LYS A 378 13.51 -12.78 -9.88
C LYS A 378 12.52 -11.61 -9.87
N MET A 379 12.00 -11.23 -8.70
CA MET A 379 11.06 -10.12 -8.56
C MET A 379 11.75 -8.75 -8.48
N ARG A 380 13.03 -8.71 -8.10
CA ARG A 380 13.79 -7.47 -7.91
C ARG A 380 14.20 -6.81 -9.22
N VAL A 381 13.60 -5.66 -9.49
CA VAL A 381 13.89 -4.82 -10.67
C VAL A 381 15.30 -4.24 -10.61
N ASP A 382 15.78 -3.85 -9.43
CA ASP A 382 17.10 -3.24 -9.28
C ASP A 382 18.24 -4.20 -9.68
N LEU A 383 18.09 -5.50 -9.40
CA LEU A 383 18.99 -6.54 -9.90
C LEU A 383 18.91 -6.66 -11.42
N ALA A 384 17.69 -6.65 -11.98
CA ALA A 384 17.49 -6.77 -13.43
C ALA A 384 18.12 -5.59 -14.20
N ALA A 385 17.91 -4.36 -13.73
CA ALA A 385 18.49 -3.15 -14.33
C ALA A 385 20.03 -3.12 -14.21
N GLN A 386 20.61 -3.71 -13.15
CA GLN A 386 22.07 -3.79 -13.03
C GLN A 386 22.67 -4.86 -13.96
N VAL A 387 21.96 -5.97 -14.18
CA VAL A 387 22.36 -7.00 -15.15
C VAL A 387 22.26 -6.46 -16.58
N LEU A 388 21.17 -5.78 -16.91
CA LEU A 388 20.93 -5.15 -18.21
C LEU A 388 21.47 -3.73 -18.22
N SER A 389 22.79 -3.57 -18.04
CA SER A 389 23.44 -2.25 -18.01
C SER A 389 24.57 -2.11 -19.02
N GLU A 390 24.82 -0.87 -19.47
CA GLU A 390 25.93 -0.53 -20.34
C GLU A 390 27.29 -1.05 -19.81
N THR A 391 27.52 -0.97 -18.49
CA THR A 391 28.76 -1.50 -17.88
C THR A 391 28.91 -3.01 -18.11
N VAL A 392 27.82 -3.78 -18.02
CA VAL A 392 27.83 -5.22 -18.28
C VAL A 392 28.00 -5.52 -19.76
N SER A 393 27.36 -4.74 -20.64
CA SER A 393 27.59 -4.81 -22.09
C SER A 393 29.07 -4.60 -22.44
N ASN A 394 29.70 -3.57 -21.88
CA ASN A 394 31.11 -3.27 -22.15
C ASN A 394 32.04 -4.38 -21.62
N ALA A 395 31.72 -4.97 -20.47
CA ALA A 395 32.43 -6.14 -19.95
C ALA A 395 32.27 -7.36 -20.89
N LEU A 396 31.07 -7.59 -21.44
CA LEU A 396 30.81 -8.64 -22.42
C LEU A 396 31.59 -8.45 -23.72
N LEU A 397 31.67 -7.23 -24.24
CA LEU A 397 32.47 -6.92 -25.43
C LEU A 397 33.96 -7.12 -25.19
N LYS A 398 34.47 -6.71 -24.02
CA LYS A 398 35.89 -6.77 -23.71
C LYS A 398 36.38 -8.20 -23.45
N GLU A 399 35.64 -8.97 -22.64
CA GLU A 399 36.12 -10.27 -22.13
C GLU A 399 35.43 -11.48 -22.77
N GLY A 400 34.25 -11.28 -23.37
CA GLY A 400 33.44 -12.38 -23.92
C GLY A 400 33.75 -12.76 -25.37
N GLY A 401 34.65 -12.02 -26.05
CA GLY A 401 35.04 -12.28 -27.43
C GLY A 401 33.89 -12.19 -28.45
N GLU A 402 34.09 -12.76 -29.63
CA GLU A 402 33.10 -12.73 -30.73
C GLU A 402 31.83 -13.55 -30.44
N GLU A 403 31.90 -14.52 -29.53
CA GLU A 403 30.76 -15.33 -29.08
C GLU A 403 29.77 -14.52 -28.23
N ALA A 404 30.26 -13.62 -27.37
CA ALA A 404 29.41 -12.81 -26.49
C ALA A 404 28.94 -11.50 -27.14
N LYS A 405 29.40 -11.17 -28.35
CA LYS A 405 29.11 -9.91 -29.05
C LYS A 405 27.61 -9.63 -29.17
N GLU A 406 26.83 -10.63 -29.59
CA GLU A 406 25.38 -10.48 -29.71
C GLU A 406 24.70 -10.33 -28.33
N THR A 407 25.24 -11.01 -27.31
CA THR A 407 24.76 -10.85 -25.94
C THR A 407 25.04 -9.43 -25.41
N ALA A 408 26.19 -8.85 -25.73
CA ALA A 408 26.49 -7.48 -25.38
C ALA A 408 25.57 -6.48 -26.09
N THR A 409 25.34 -6.66 -27.39
CA THR A 409 24.39 -5.85 -28.17
C THR A 409 23.00 -5.89 -27.55
N PHE A 410 22.50 -7.10 -27.23
CA PHE A 410 21.24 -7.28 -26.52
C PHE A 410 21.19 -6.49 -25.21
N VAL A 411 22.20 -6.65 -24.35
CA VAL A 411 22.27 -5.94 -23.06
C VAL A 411 22.25 -4.41 -23.25
N ASN A 412 23.01 -3.89 -24.23
CA ASN A 412 23.09 -2.47 -24.52
C ASN A 412 21.77 -1.89 -25.04
N ILE A 413 21.08 -2.61 -25.94
CA ILE A 413 19.81 -2.18 -26.51
C ILE A 413 18.74 -2.07 -25.41
N PHE A 414 18.67 -3.06 -24.51
CA PHE A 414 17.70 -3.03 -23.41
C PHE A 414 18.04 -2.02 -22.31
N ASP A 415 19.33 -1.73 -22.05
CA ASP A 415 19.74 -0.64 -21.16
C ASP A 415 19.29 0.72 -21.71
N LYS A 416 19.53 0.97 -23.01
CA LYS A 416 19.10 2.22 -23.69
C LYS A 416 17.58 2.37 -23.71
N PHE A 417 16.86 1.29 -24.01
CA PHE A 417 15.39 1.28 -23.94
C PHE A 417 14.92 1.67 -22.53
N PHE A 418 15.48 1.05 -21.48
CA PHE A 418 15.08 1.37 -20.12
C PHE A 418 15.42 2.80 -19.72
N ASP A 419 16.60 3.28 -20.11
CA ASP A 419 17.05 4.65 -19.86
C ASP A 419 16.08 5.68 -20.47
N CYS A 420 15.56 5.42 -21.69
CA CYS A 420 14.55 6.26 -22.33
C CYS A 420 13.26 6.37 -21.51
N LEU A 421 12.79 5.27 -20.91
CA LEU A 421 11.51 5.20 -20.19
C LEU A 421 11.64 5.41 -18.67
N ASN A 422 12.85 5.65 -18.16
CA ASN A 422 13.13 5.78 -16.72
C ASN A 422 13.84 7.09 -16.36
N VAL A 423 13.47 8.20 -17.02
CA VAL A 423 14.01 9.53 -16.73
C VAL A 423 13.31 10.12 -15.51
N ARG A 424 14.02 10.19 -14.38
CA ARG A 424 13.45 10.59 -13.07
C ARG A 424 13.57 12.08 -12.77
N ASN A 425 14.67 12.72 -13.16
CA ASN A 425 14.99 14.09 -12.77
C ASN A 425 15.85 14.79 -13.83
N LEU A 426 16.15 16.07 -13.60
CA LEU A 426 16.87 16.92 -14.55
C LEU A 426 18.39 16.70 -14.60
N THR A 427 18.93 15.89 -13.69
CA THR A 427 20.38 15.80 -13.46
C THR A 427 20.96 14.41 -13.71
N ASP A 428 20.16 13.35 -13.63
CA ASP A 428 20.61 11.95 -13.67
C ASP A 428 21.36 11.61 -14.95
N GLY A 429 20.88 12.08 -16.11
CA GLY A 429 21.58 11.86 -17.38
C GLY A 429 22.99 12.45 -17.40
N LYS A 430 23.16 13.66 -16.85
CA LYS A 430 24.47 14.32 -16.72
C LYS A 430 25.36 13.65 -15.67
N THR A 431 24.84 13.39 -14.47
CA THR A 431 25.64 12.87 -13.35
C THR A 431 26.08 11.42 -13.58
N LYS A 432 25.22 10.60 -14.19
CA LYS A 432 25.53 9.22 -14.56
C LYS A 432 26.17 9.10 -15.94
N ARG A 433 26.31 10.21 -16.68
CA ARG A 433 26.82 10.27 -18.06
C ARG A 433 26.03 9.36 -19.01
N LYS A 434 24.72 9.27 -18.82
CA LYS A 434 23.78 8.50 -19.63
C LYS A 434 22.87 9.45 -20.40
N MET A 435 23.23 9.76 -21.65
CA MET A 435 22.47 10.67 -22.52
C MET A 435 21.01 10.20 -22.74
N PHE A 436 20.78 8.88 -22.75
CA PHE A 436 19.44 8.31 -22.88
C PHE A 436 18.54 8.59 -21.66
N GLN A 437 19.13 8.93 -20.50
CA GLN A 437 18.43 9.32 -19.27
C GLN A 437 18.23 10.84 -19.11
N ASP A 438 18.53 11.67 -20.12
CA ASP A 438 18.28 13.11 -20.01
C ASP A 438 16.77 13.45 -20.12
N PRO A 439 16.29 14.57 -19.54
CA PRO A 439 14.92 15.03 -19.73
C PRO A 439 14.59 15.22 -21.21
N TYR A 440 13.42 14.77 -21.64
CA TYR A 440 12.93 15.11 -22.99
C TYR A 440 12.63 16.60 -23.03
N ARG A 441 12.98 17.27 -24.13
CA ARG A 441 12.77 18.71 -24.34
C ARG A 441 12.13 19.05 -25.67
N SER A 442 11.85 18.05 -26.50
CA SER A 442 11.23 18.22 -27.81
C SER A 442 10.51 16.94 -28.22
N GLY A 443 9.43 17.09 -29.00
CA GLY A 443 8.76 15.98 -29.68
C GLY A 443 9.59 15.38 -30.83
N THR A 444 10.69 16.01 -31.21
CA THR A 444 11.64 15.52 -32.24
C THR A 444 12.97 15.05 -31.64
N ASP A 445 12.99 14.69 -30.36
CA ASP A 445 14.17 14.18 -29.65
C ASP A 445 14.75 12.95 -30.36
N PHE A 446 16.08 12.90 -30.51
CA PHE A 446 16.77 11.82 -31.22
C PHE A 446 16.49 10.44 -30.60
N ARG A 447 16.15 10.38 -29.31
CA ARG A 447 15.82 9.13 -28.61
C ARG A 447 14.48 8.57 -29.06
N LEU A 448 13.53 9.42 -29.41
CA LEU A 448 12.26 8.99 -30.00
C LEU A 448 12.51 8.36 -31.37
N LYS A 449 13.39 8.97 -32.18
CA LYS A 449 13.85 8.37 -33.44
C LYS A 449 14.59 7.06 -33.21
N TRP A 450 15.46 6.97 -32.22
CA TRP A 450 16.14 5.71 -31.90
C TRP A 450 15.16 4.60 -31.48
N LEU A 451 14.12 4.92 -30.72
CA LEU A 451 13.06 3.96 -30.38
C LEU A 451 12.30 3.49 -31.63
N GLU A 452 11.99 4.41 -32.54
CA GLU A 452 11.22 4.18 -33.76
C GLU A 452 12.03 3.45 -34.85
N GLU A 453 13.27 3.86 -35.10
CA GLU A 453 14.10 3.44 -36.22
C GLU A 453 15.16 2.39 -35.84
N THR A 454 15.42 2.16 -34.55
CA THR A 454 16.41 1.16 -34.10
C THR A 454 15.79 0.12 -33.17
N PHE A 455 15.11 0.52 -32.11
CA PHE A 455 14.62 -0.43 -31.10
C PHE A 455 13.46 -1.29 -31.63
N LEU A 456 12.43 -0.67 -32.21
CA LEU A 456 11.29 -1.39 -32.79
C LEU A 456 11.72 -2.32 -33.94
N PRO A 457 12.49 -1.85 -34.95
CA PRO A 457 13.05 -2.72 -35.99
C PRO A 457 13.91 -3.85 -35.44
N TYR A 458 14.75 -3.61 -34.43
CA TYR A 458 15.53 -4.69 -33.82
C TYR A 458 14.66 -5.85 -33.31
N LEU A 459 13.52 -5.55 -32.68
CA LEU A 459 12.57 -6.58 -32.22
C LEU A 459 11.85 -7.27 -33.37
N GLU A 460 11.47 -6.52 -34.41
CA GLU A 460 10.76 -7.04 -35.59
C GLU A 460 11.66 -7.92 -36.47
N GLU A 461 12.88 -7.47 -36.74
CA GLU A 461 13.90 -8.26 -37.45
C GLU A 461 14.29 -9.51 -36.66
N TRP A 462 14.36 -9.42 -35.33
CA TRP A 462 14.64 -10.60 -34.51
C TRP A 462 13.52 -11.65 -34.63
N GLU A 463 12.25 -11.26 -34.55
CA GLU A 463 11.14 -12.19 -34.78
C GLU A 463 11.16 -12.74 -36.21
N ALA A 464 11.36 -11.88 -37.22
CA ALA A 464 11.37 -12.28 -38.62
C ALA A 464 12.51 -13.27 -38.95
N GLU A 465 13.71 -13.06 -38.39
CA GLU A 465 14.85 -13.95 -38.54
C GLU A 465 14.51 -15.36 -38.03
N ILE A 466 13.94 -15.45 -36.83
CA ILE A 466 13.57 -16.73 -36.21
C ILE A 466 12.41 -17.40 -36.95
N ASP A 467 11.43 -16.62 -37.40
CA ASP A 467 10.31 -17.12 -38.19
C ASP A 467 10.77 -17.69 -39.55
N ALA A 468 11.79 -17.10 -40.17
CA ALA A 468 12.37 -17.55 -41.43
C ALA A 468 13.14 -18.88 -41.33
N ILE A 469 13.57 -19.32 -40.13
CA ILE A 469 14.28 -20.59 -39.98
C ILE A 469 13.37 -21.77 -40.30
N THR A 470 13.72 -22.55 -41.32
CA THR A 470 13.01 -23.78 -41.69
C THR A 470 13.47 -24.97 -40.85
N GLY A 471 12.59 -25.94 -40.59
CA GLY A 471 12.95 -27.18 -39.89
C GLY A 471 12.88 -27.13 -38.35
N LEU A 472 12.50 -25.98 -37.77
CA LEU A 472 12.20 -25.86 -36.33
C LEU A 472 10.70 -25.82 -36.07
N THR A 473 10.27 -26.47 -34.99
CA THR A 473 8.88 -26.39 -34.49
C THR A 473 8.57 -24.99 -33.95
N SER A 474 7.28 -24.61 -33.93
CA SER A 474 6.84 -23.33 -33.38
C SER A 474 7.30 -23.13 -31.93
N LYS A 475 7.30 -24.19 -31.12
CA LYS A 475 7.78 -24.15 -29.73
C LYS A 475 9.28 -23.87 -29.65
N GLN A 476 10.10 -24.48 -30.52
CA GLN A 476 11.53 -24.21 -30.56
C GLN A 476 11.81 -22.77 -30.99
N LYS A 477 11.09 -22.26 -31.98
CA LYS A 477 11.18 -20.84 -32.40
C LYS A 477 10.83 -19.89 -31.24
N GLU A 478 9.76 -20.16 -30.50
CA GLU A 478 9.37 -19.37 -29.33
C GLU A 478 10.41 -19.37 -28.19
N GLN A 479 11.21 -20.43 -28.07
CA GLN A 479 12.30 -20.50 -27.09
C GLN A 479 13.52 -19.64 -27.48
N MET A 480 13.67 -19.33 -28.77
CA MET A 480 14.74 -18.49 -29.30
C MET A 480 14.47 -16.99 -29.21
N LEU A 481 13.25 -16.62 -28.79
CA LEU A 481 12.79 -15.25 -28.61
C LEU A 481 12.49 -14.96 -27.13
N LEU A 482 12.29 -13.68 -26.80
CA LEU A 482 11.61 -13.30 -25.56
C LEU A 482 10.16 -13.84 -25.57
N SER A 483 9.50 -13.88 -24.41
CA SER A 483 8.11 -14.32 -24.37
C SER A 483 7.22 -13.40 -25.21
N LYS A 484 6.17 -13.95 -25.83
CA LYS A 484 5.22 -13.19 -26.66
C LYS A 484 4.61 -12.02 -25.89
N GLU A 485 4.35 -12.21 -24.60
CA GLU A 485 3.84 -11.21 -23.68
C GLU A 485 4.84 -10.08 -23.48
N THR A 486 6.12 -10.42 -23.27
CA THR A 486 7.20 -9.45 -23.08
C THR A 486 7.43 -8.64 -24.36
N LEU A 487 7.51 -9.31 -25.52
CA LEU A 487 7.66 -8.65 -26.82
C LEU A 487 6.47 -7.74 -27.14
N GLY A 488 5.25 -8.21 -26.91
CA GLY A 488 4.03 -7.43 -27.08
C GLY A 488 4.04 -6.18 -26.20
N GLY A 489 4.38 -6.32 -24.92
CA GLY A 489 4.49 -5.20 -23.99
C GLY A 489 5.57 -4.19 -24.37
N LEU A 490 6.75 -4.65 -24.83
CA LEU A 490 7.82 -3.78 -25.32
C LEU A 490 7.38 -2.97 -26.54
N LYS A 491 6.79 -3.63 -27.55
CA LYS A 491 6.33 -2.96 -28.78
C LYS A 491 5.20 -1.98 -28.51
N MET A 492 4.21 -2.40 -27.74
CA MET A 492 3.06 -1.57 -27.33
C MET A 492 3.54 -0.30 -26.62
N THR A 493 4.29 -0.48 -25.53
CA THR A 493 4.77 0.62 -24.68
C THR A 493 5.66 1.58 -25.48
N THR A 494 6.49 1.06 -26.38
CA THR A 494 7.36 1.90 -27.23
C THR A 494 6.54 2.77 -28.19
N LYS A 495 5.56 2.18 -28.90
CA LYS A 495 4.69 2.93 -29.83
C LYS A 495 3.87 3.99 -29.09
N SER A 496 3.22 3.60 -28.00
CA SER A 496 2.49 4.51 -27.12
C SER A 496 3.36 5.66 -26.60
N PHE A 497 4.60 5.36 -26.21
CA PHE A 497 5.51 6.35 -25.65
C PHE A 497 5.95 7.37 -26.70
N ILE A 498 6.29 6.92 -27.91
CA ILE A 498 6.68 7.81 -29.01
C ILE A 498 5.53 8.78 -29.34
N GLU A 499 4.33 8.25 -29.53
CA GLU A 499 3.14 9.05 -29.89
C GLU A 499 2.75 10.01 -28.76
N LEU A 500 2.72 9.54 -27.51
CA LEU A 500 2.44 10.38 -26.35
C LEU A 500 3.44 11.52 -26.24
N VAL A 501 4.75 11.25 -26.28
CA VAL A 501 5.76 12.31 -26.10
C VAL A 501 5.67 13.33 -27.24
N LYS A 502 5.48 12.89 -28.50
CA LYS A 502 5.25 13.79 -29.64
C LYS A 502 4.07 14.72 -29.37
N TYR A 503 2.95 14.18 -28.88
CA TYR A 503 1.76 14.95 -28.53
C TYR A 503 1.96 15.88 -27.33
N LEU A 504 2.62 15.43 -26.26
CA LEU A 504 2.83 16.26 -25.06
C LEU A 504 3.60 17.56 -25.37
N PHE A 505 4.52 17.54 -26.34
CA PHE A 505 5.24 18.74 -26.77
C PHE A 505 4.45 19.66 -27.72
N THR A 506 3.24 19.27 -28.16
CA THR A 506 2.32 20.19 -28.83
C THR A 506 1.46 20.97 -27.83
N VAL A 507 1.43 20.55 -26.56
CA VAL A 507 0.67 21.21 -25.49
C VAL A 507 1.35 22.51 -25.06
N PRO A 508 0.62 23.64 -24.97
CA PRO A 508 1.16 24.90 -24.50
C PRO A 508 1.80 24.80 -23.11
N GLY A 509 2.98 25.41 -22.95
CA GLY A 509 3.67 25.48 -21.66
C GLY A 509 4.51 24.26 -21.27
N VAL A 510 4.49 23.17 -22.05
CA VAL A 510 5.36 22.00 -21.81
C VAL A 510 6.80 22.30 -22.23
N ARG A 511 7.71 22.38 -21.24
CA ARG A 511 9.15 22.66 -21.47
C ARG A 511 10.03 21.41 -21.46
N PHE A 512 9.64 20.42 -20.67
CA PHE A 512 10.36 19.15 -20.56
C PHE A 512 9.41 18.06 -20.09
N PHE A 513 9.79 16.80 -20.30
CA PHE A 513 9.04 15.63 -19.84
C PHE A 513 9.97 14.60 -19.18
N LEU A 514 9.48 13.98 -18.11
CA LEU A 514 10.17 12.95 -17.32
C LEU A 514 9.43 11.63 -17.48
N SER A 515 9.99 10.71 -18.26
CA SER A 515 9.33 9.46 -18.65
C SER A 515 9.00 8.53 -17.48
N ARG A 516 9.69 8.69 -16.34
CA ARG A 516 9.40 7.96 -15.10
C ARG A 516 7.97 8.18 -14.58
N ARG A 517 7.28 9.24 -15.03
CA ARG A 517 5.88 9.52 -14.66
C ARG A 517 4.89 8.46 -15.19
N LEU A 518 5.31 7.59 -16.11
CA LEU A 518 4.50 6.52 -16.71
C LEU A 518 4.67 5.15 -16.03
N CYS A 519 5.50 5.02 -14.99
CA CYS A 519 5.69 3.74 -14.30
C CYS A 519 4.73 3.54 -13.12
N GLN A 520 4.60 2.30 -12.67
CA GLN A 520 3.76 1.93 -11.53
C GLN A 520 4.41 2.12 -10.16
N ASP A 521 5.67 2.57 -10.15
CA ASP A 521 6.41 3.14 -9.01
C ASP A 521 5.55 3.65 -7.82
N PRO A 522 4.78 4.73 -8.06
CA PRO A 522 3.95 5.36 -7.03
C PRO A 522 2.88 4.42 -6.43
N LEU A 523 2.30 3.55 -7.24
CA LEU A 523 1.26 2.61 -6.81
C LEU A 523 1.86 1.47 -5.99
N GLU A 524 3.01 0.91 -6.40
CA GLU A 524 3.76 -0.06 -5.60
C GLU A 524 4.19 0.54 -4.24
N LYS A 525 4.60 1.81 -4.24
CA LYS A 525 4.92 2.54 -3.01
C LYS A 525 3.70 2.66 -2.10
N PHE A 526 2.53 2.99 -2.65
CA PHE A 526 1.27 3.04 -1.90
C PHE A 526 0.93 1.69 -1.28
N PHE A 527 1.04 0.58 -2.01
CA PHE A 527 0.88 -0.77 -1.47
C PHE A 527 1.91 -1.10 -0.38
N GLY A 528 3.16 -0.65 -0.55
CA GLY A 528 4.17 -0.73 0.50
C GLY A 528 3.75 -0.03 1.79
N CYS A 529 3.16 1.16 1.69
CA CYS A 529 2.64 1.90 2.83
C CYS A 529 1.43 1.21 3.47
N GLN A 530 0.52 0.64 2.67
CA GLN A 530 -0.60 -0.19 3.18
C GLN A 530 -0.11 -1.32 4.09
N ARG A 531 0.87 -2.11 3.61
CA ARG A 531 1.46 -3.21 4.38
C ARG A 531 2.20 -2.74 5.64
N GLN A 532 2.87 -1.59 5.57
CA GLN A 532 3.62 -1.04 6.71
C GLN A 532 2.74 -0.59 7.89
N ILE A 533 1.54 -0.09 7.62
CA ILE A 533 0.64 0.40 8.68
C ILE A 533 0.28 -0.72 9.66
N GLY A 534 0.10 -1.95 9.16
CA GLY A 534 -0.16 -3.13 9.99
C GLY A 534 1.04 -3.66 10.78
N ARG A 535 2.25 -3.14 10.54
CA ARG A 535 3.52 -3.53 11.18
C ARG A 535 3.86 -5.02 11.00
N THR A 536 3.52 -5.84 12.00
CA THR A 536 3.66 -7.30 11.98
C THR A 536 2.49 -7.97 11.27
N HIS A 537 1.40 -7.23 11.05
CA HIS A 537 0.27 -7.62 10.23
C HIS A 537 0.40 -7.02 8.83
N ASP A 538 1.35 -7.53 8.05
CA ASP A 538 1.69 -7.05 6.71
C ASP A 538 0.69 -7.49 5.61
N ASN A 539 -0.26 -8.35 5.97
CA ASN A 539 -1.34 -8.81 5.11
C ASN A 539 -2.67 -8.18 5.54
N THR A 540 -2.96 -6.99 5.01
CA THR A 540 -4.15 -6.17 5.31
C THR A 540 -5.44 -6.88 4.91
N THR A 541 -6.55 -6.62 5.61
CA THR A 541 -7.91 -6.99 5.18
C THR A 541 -8.54 -5.89 4.32
N VAL A 542 -9.72 -6.14 3.71
CA VAL A 542 -10.48 -5.11 2.98
C VAL A 542 -10.77 -3.89 3.87
N ASN A 543 -11.29 -4.12 5.08
CA ASN A 543 -11.61 -3.05 6.03
C ASN A 543 -10.35 -2.27 6.47
N ASP A 544 -9.20 -2.93 6.61
CA ASP A 544 -7.94 -2.22 6.92
C ASP A 544 -7.49 -1.36 5.75
N PHE A 545 -7.53 -1.90 4.53
CA PHE A 545 -7.15 -1.17 3.31
C PHE A 545 -7.99 0.09 3.11
N GLU A 546 -9.30 -0.02 3.28
CA GLU A 546 -10.25 1.10 3.19
C GLU A 546 -9.92 2.22 4.19
N ARG A 547 -9.73 1.86 5.47
CA ARG A 547 -9.42 2.83 6.53
C ARG A 547 -8.06 3.48 6.35
N ASN A 548 -7.07 2.69 5.93
CA ASN A 548 -5.72 3.15 5.69
C ASN A 548 -5.66 4.11 4.50
N THR A 549 -6.41 3.83 3.42
CA THR A 549 -6.42 4.66 2.21
C THR A 549 -6.86 6.09 2.51
N GLN A 550 -7.92 6.27 3.29
CA GLN A 550 -8.37 7.62 3.68
C GLN A 550 -7.30 8.39 4.47
N ALA A 551 -6.58 7.70 5.35
CA ALA A 551 -5.52 8.31 6.12
C ALA A 551 -4.29 8.65 5.23
N LEU A 552 -3.95 7.78 4.27
CA LEU A 552 -2.90 8.02 3.28
C LEU A 552 -3.23 9.21 2.35
N CYS A 553 -4.50 9.36 1.93
CA CYS A 553 -4.96 10.51 1.15
C CYS A 553 -4.84 11.84 1.91
N VAL A 554 -4.97 11.83 3.25
CA VAL A 554 -4.80 13.04 4.07
C VAL A 554 -3.32 13.41 4.24
N VAL A 555 -2.45 12.41 4.33
CA VAL A 555 -1.01 12.61 4.54
C VAL A 555 -0.33 13.10 3.27
N ASP A 556 -0.81 12.68 2.08
CA ASP A 556 -0.62 13.18 0.70
C ASP A 556 0.83 13.51 0.20
N SER A 557 1.84 13.49 1.06
CA SER A 557 3.17 14.07 0.77
C SER A 557 4.32 13.51 1.61
N PHE A 558 4.04 12.83 2.73
CA PHE A 558 5.10 12.39 3.67
C PHE A 558 5.40 10.88 3.69
N CYS A 559 4.65 10.07 2.94
CA CYS A 559 4.80 8.61 2.99
C CYS A 559 6.12 8.17 2.36
N ARG A 560 7.07 7.71 3.20
CA ARG A 560 8.34 7.12 2.77
C ARG A 560 8.12 5.65 2.41
N ALA A 561 8.69 5.22 1.28
CA ALA A 561 8.74 3.81 0.91
C ALA A 561 9.56 3.00 1.96
N SER A 562 9.24 1.72 2.11
CA SER A 562 10.03 0.80 2.93
C SER A 562 11.48 0.73 2.48
N ILE A 563 12.43 0.60 3.42
CA ILE A 563 13.84 0.34 3.11
C ILE A 563 13.99 -0.96 2.28
N LYS A 564 13.02 -1.89 2.41
CA LYS A 564 12.95 -3.15 1.64
C LYS A 564 12.04 -3.10 0.40
N SER A 565 11.40 -1.96 0.11
CA SER A 565 10.54 -1.82 -1.07
C SER A 565 11.40 -1.67 -2.33
N ASN A 566 10.87 -2.12 -3.48
CA ASN A 566 11.50 -1.90 -4.78
C ASN A 566 11.57 -0.39 -5.14
N CYS A 567 10.75 0.44 -4.50
CA CYS A 567 10.68 1.88 -4.68
C CYS A 567 11.64 2.59 -3.73
N ARG A 568 12.59 3.39 -4.24
CA ARG A 568 13.51 4.18 -3.40
C ARG A 568 12.80 5.37 -2.73
N GLY A 569 13.17 5.68 -1.50
CA GLY A 569 12.57 6.78 -0.72
C GLY A 569 12.77 8.18 -1.34
N ASN A 570 11.81 9.07 -1.12
CA ASN A 570 11.93 10.51 -1.39
C ASN A 570 12.45 11.23 -0.13
N GLU A 571 13.41 12.13 -0.30
CA GLU A 571 13.97 13.01 0.74
C GLU A 571 13.26 14.38 0.77
N GLU A 572 11.93 14.42 0.67
CA GLU A 572 11.16 15.66 0.45
C GLU A 572 10.55 16.26 1.72
N LEU A 573 11.23 16.17 2.88
CA LEU A 573 10.78 16.87 4.11
C LEU A 573 11.03 18.39 4.07
N ASN A 574 11.64 18.92 3.01
CA ASN A 574 12.11 20.30 2.93
C ASN A 574 11.30 21.22 2.02
N SER A 575 10.19 20.76 1.40
CA SER A 575 9.37 21.64 0.54
C SER A 575 8.32 22.41 1.35
N THR A 576 8.28 23.73 1.16
CA THR A 576 7.37 24.70 1.80
C THR A 576 5.94 24.68 1.26
N ASP A 577 5.65 23.86 0.24
CA ASP A 577 4.40 23.92 -0.53
C ASP A 577 3.18 23.34 0.22
N HIS A 578 3.37 22.83 1.43
CA HIS A 578 2.31 22.19 2.22
C HIS A 578 1.61 23.13 3.22
N GLU A 579 1.99 24.41 3.28
CA GLU A 579 1.44 25.40 4.21
C GLU A 579 0.00 25.85 3.88
N MET A 580 -0.49 25.65 2.65
CA MET A 580 -1.69 26.38 2.18
C MET A 580 -3.04 25.64 2.22
N TYR A 581 -3.13 24.39 2.69
CA TYR A 581 -4.38 23.62 2.56
C TYR A 581 -5.14 23.48 3.89
N SER A 582 -6.38 23.97 3.90
CA SER A 582 -7.34 23.61 4.95
C SER A 582 -7.68 22.13 4.87
N LEU A 583 -7.50 21.39 5.97
CA LEU A 583 -7.91 19.99 6.02
C LEU A 583 -9.40 19.87 6.34
N PRO A 584 -10.19 19.13 5.54
CA PRO A 584 -11.57 18.84 5.88
C PRO A 584 -11.60 18.00 7.17
N LYS A 585 -12.45 18.41 8.11
CA LYS A 585 -12.65 17.75 9.39
C LYS A 585 -14.09 17.27 9.47
N ARG A 586 -14.30 16.05 9.98
CA ARG A 586 -15.63 15.52 10.24
C ARG A 586 -16.46 16.52 11.08
N LYS A 587 -17.60 16.96 10.55
CA LYS A 587 -18.54 17.82 11.29
C LYS A 587 -19.17 17.02 12.44
N LYS A 588 -19.29 17.65 13.61
CA LYS A 588 -20.07 17.06 14.72
C LYS A 588 -21.54 17.07 14.31
N LYS A 589 -22.25 15.95 14.44
CA LYS A 589 -23.71 15.94 14.37
C LYS A 589 -24.22 16.89 15.47
N SER A 590 -24.93 17.96 15.10
CA SER A 590 -25.73 18.73 16.06
C SER A 590 -26.86 17.83 16.57
N LYS A 591 -27.22 17.95 17.85
CA LYS A 591 -28.35 17.22 18.44
C LYS A 591 -29.71 17.65 17.88
N ASP A 592 -29.75 18.73 17.08
CA ASP A 592 -31.00 19.34 16.62
C ASP A 592 -31.54 18.79 15.29
N ASN A 593 -30.81 17.90 14.60
CA ASN A 593 -31.24 17.36 13.30
C ASN A 593 -32.04 16.04 13.37
N ASP A 594 -32.33 15.51 14.56
CA ASP A 594 -33.14 14.30 14.72
C ASP A 594 -34.67 14.60 14.74
N GLN A 595 -35.10 15.85 14.53
CA GLN A 595 -36.54 16.22 14.47
C GLN A 595 -37.04 16.70 13.11
N ILE A 596 -36.21 16.77 12.06
CA ILE A 596 -36.67 17.14 10.70
C ILE A 596 -36.05 16.19 9.67
N ARG A 597 -36.47 14.91 9.72
CA ARG A 597 -36.41 13.96 8.60
C ARG A 597 -37.55 12.94 8.75
N SER A 598 -38.77 13.46 8.74
CA SER A 598 -39.97 12.72 8.37
C SER A 598 -40.65 13.58 7.32
N THR A 599 -41.00 12.99 6.18
CA THR A 599 -41.49 13.61 4.93
C THR A 599 -40.39 14.15 4.03
N ASP A 600 -39.94 13.31 3.08
CA ASP A 600 -39.89 13.61 1.64
C ASP A 600 -38.93 12.63 0.94
N ASP A 601 -39.48 11.49 0.51
CA ASP A 601 -39.16 10.80 -0.77
C ASP A 601 -39.97 9.50 -0.86
N GLU A 602 -41.29 9.65 -1.01
CA GLU A 602 -42.16 8.63 -1.61
C GLU A 602 -42.50 9.09 -3.03
N SER A 603 -41.70 8.69 -4.02
CA SER A 603 -42.22 8.42 -5.36
C SER A 603 -41.23 7.58 -6.17
N LEU A 604 -41.79 6.70 -7.00
CA LEU A 604 -41.16 5.80 -7.98
C LEU A 604 -40.68 4.43 -7.47
N ALA A 605 -41.64 3.53 -7.26
CA ALA A 605 -41.79 2.35 -8.13
C ALA A 605 -43.03 1.53 -7.72
N THR A 606 -44.11 1.62 -8.50
CA THR A 606 -45.23 0.67 -8.47
C THR A 606 -44.80 -0.69 -9.03
N PRO A 607 -45.02 -1.81 -8.33
CA PRO A 607 -44.88 -3.14 -8.91
C PRO A 607 -46.16 -3.56 -9.68
N PRO A 608 -46.05 -4.37 -10.75
CA PRO A 608 -47.20 -4.81 -11.53
C PRO A 608 -48.02 -5.90 -10.81
N THR A 609 -49.32 -5.88 -11.11
CA THR A 609 -50.38 -6.76 -10.60
C THR A 609 -50.33 -8.18 -11.18
N THR A 610 -51.00 -9.12 -10.48
CA THR A 610 -51.48 -10.50 -10.82
C THR A 610 -50.63 -11.65 -10.24
N MET A 611 -51.13 -12.71 -9.59
CA MET A 611 -52.48 -13.23 -9.27
C MET A 611 -52.39 -14.27 -8.12
N SER A 612 -53.40 -14.26 -7.23
CA SER A 612 -53.99 -15.34 -6.40
C SER A 612 -53.17 -16.54 -5.88
N GLY A 613 -53.29 -16.82 -4.57
CA GLY A 613 -53.17 -18.18 -4.05
C GLY A 613 -52.93 -18.34 -2.53
N ASN A 614 -54.03 -18.57 -1.80
CA ASN A 614 -54.15 -19.25 -0.50
C ASN A 614 -53.86 -18.48 0.81
N ASN A 615 -54.96 -18.25 1.54
CA ASN A 615 -55.07 -17.92 2.95
C ASN A 615 -54.34 -18.94 3.85
N PHE A 616 -53.64 -18.43 4.87
CA PHE A 616 -53.53 -19.11 6.16
C PHE A 616 -53.80 -18.09 7.26
N ASP A 617 -54.85 -18.36 8.04
CA ASP A 617 -55.34 -17.55 9.15
C ASP A 617 -54.47 -17.81 10.39
N LEU A 618 -53.97 -16.74 11.02
CA LEU A 618 -52.95 -16.78 12.08
C LEU A 618 -53.54 -16.53 13.48
N SER A 619 -54.84 -16.78 13.66
CA SER A 619 -55.57 -16.41 14.88
C SER A 619 -55.41 -17.37 16.07
N ASP A 620 -54.77 -18.54 15.92
CA ASP A 620 -54.78 -19.59 16.97
C ASP A 620 -53.39 -19.99 17.51
N ILE A 621 -52.50 -19.03 17.79
CA ILE A 621 -51.27 -19.33 18.53
C ILE A 621 -51.13 -18.46 19.78
N THR A 622 -51.82 -18.85 20.85
CA THR A 622 -51.50 -18.43 22.22
C THR A 622 -50.24 -19.16 22.69
N ILE A 623 -49.09 -18.50 22.66
CA ILE A 623 -47.85 -19.00 23.27
C ILE A 623 -47.81 -18.52 24.73
N THR A 624 -48.09 -19.43 25.66
CA THR A 624 -47.85 -19.23 27.10
C THR A 624 -46.34 -19.12 27.36
N ALA A 625 -45.97 -18.12 28.17
CA ALA A 625 -44.60 -17.71 28.44
C ALA A 625 -43.67 -18.82 28.96
N THR A 626 -42.71 -19.19 28.13
CA THR A 626 -41.35 -19.60 28.50
C THR A 626 -40.39 -18.74 27.67
N GLU A 627 -39.27 -18.30 28.24
CA GLU A 627 -38.43 -17.23 27.68
C GLU A 627 -38.05 -17.52 26.20
N PRO A 628 -38.30 -16.59 25.26
CA PRO A 628 -38.06 -16.80 23.82
C PRO A 628 -36.63 -17.25 23.48
N CYS A 629 -35.66 -16.86 24.32
CA CYS A 629 -34.27 -17.25 24.21
C CYS A 629 -34.06 -18.77 24.37
N ASP A 630 -34.82 -19.45 25.23
CA ASP A 630 -34.65 -20.87 25.48
C ASP A 630 -35.13 -21.73 24.31
N ILE A 631 -36.21 -21.30 23.63
CA ILE A 631 -36.74 -21.94 22.42
C ILE A 631 -35.76 -21.80 21.25
N ILE A 632 -35.15 -20.62 21.10
CA ILE A 632 -34.11 -20.37 20.08
C ILE A 632 -32.85 -21.18 20.38
N LEU A 633 -32.45 -21.28 21.66
CA LEU A 633 -31.30 -22.07 22.09
C LEU A 633 -31.51 -23.58 21.97
N GLU A 634 -32.73 -24.10 22.20
CA GLU A 634 -33.06 -25.50 21.93
C GLU A 634 -33.05 -25.82 20.44
N GLY A 635 -33.63 -24.97 19.58
CA GLY A 635 -33.59 -25.16 18.13
C GLY A 635 -32.15 -25.20 17.58
N VAL A 636 -31.26 -24.34 18.11
CA VAL A 636 -29.83 -24.34 17.74
C VAL A 636 -29.08 -25.57 18.29
N LYS A 637 -29.50 -26.14 19.43
CA LYS A 637 -28.93 -27.38 19.97
C LYS A 637 -29.37 -28.61 19.17
N GLU A 638 -30.62 -28.66 18.71
CA GLU A 638 -31.13 -29.76 17.86
C GLU A 638 -30.43 -29.81 16.49
N ILE A 639 -30.13 -28.65 15.87
CA ILE A 639 -29.36 -28.56 14.62
C ILE A 639 -27.95 -29.16 14.75
N LYS A 640 -27.38 -29.21 15.96
CA LYS A 640 -26.05 -29.77 16.24
C LYS A 640 -26.04 -31.31 16.35
N ALA A 641 -27.16 -31.94 16.70
CA ALA A 641 -27.26 -33.39 16.83
C ALA A 641 -27.49 -34.02 15.45
N HIS A 642 -26.43 -34.50 14.81
CA HIS A 642 -26.39 -35.02 13.43
C HIS A 642 -27.20 -36.32 13.16
N SER A 643 -28.36 -36.55 13.81
CA SER A 643 -29.11 -37.81 13.63
C SER A 643 -30.62 -37.76 13.86
N ILE A 644 -31.27 -36.59 13.99
CA ILE A 644 -32.74 -36.54 14.14
C ILE A 644 -33.35 -35.67 13.04
N ALA A 645 -34.36 -36.22 12.34
CA ALA A 645 -35.14 -35.50 11.35
C ALA A 645 -35.83 -34.30 12.03
N ILE A 646 -35.36 -33.09 11.69
CA ILE A 646 -35.90 -31.85 12.25
C ILE A 646 -37.33 -31.67 11.73
N SER A 647 -38.31 -31.53 12.63
CA SER A 647 -39.67 -31.23 12.21
C SER A 647 -39.76 -29.78 11.73
N ASN A 648 -40.37 -29.54 10.56
CA ASN A 648 -40.59 -28.18 10.03
C ASN A 648 -41.31 -27.26 11.03
N SER A 649 -42.09 -27.82 11.97
CA SER A 649 -42.78 -27.05 13.01
C SER A 649 -41.84 -26.40 14.01
N THR A 650 -40.69 -27.02 14.31
CA THR A 650 -39.70 -26.49 15.27
C THR A 650 -38.92 -25.31 14.66
N LEU A 651 -38.53 -25.45 13.40
CA LEU A 651 -37.81 -24.42 12.65
C LEU A 651 -38.69 -23.18 12.42
N THR A 652 -39.98 -23.40 12.13
CA THR A 652 -40.97 -22.33 11.93
C THR A 652 -41.20 -21.56 13.23
N LYS A 653 -41.36 -22.26 14.37
CA LYS A 653 -41.51 -21.63 15.69
C LYS A 653 -40.28 -20.84 16.11
N ALA A 654 -39.07 -21.33 15.85
CA ALA A 654 -37.83 -20.60 16.13
C ALA A 654 -37.70 -19.33 15.26
N THR A 655 -38.12 -19.41 14.01
CA THR A 655 -38.09 -18.29 13.06
C THR A 655 -39.14 -17.22 13.44
N GLU A 656 -40.34 -17.62 13.81
CA GLU A 656 -41.40 -16.71 14.28
C GLU A 656 -41.05 -16.07 15.62
N ALA A 657 -40.45 -16.81 16.55
CA ALA A 657 -39.95 -16.27 17.81
C ALA A 657 -38.82 -15.24 17.59
N PHE A 658 -37.91 -15.52 16.66
CA PHE A 658 -36.86 -14.58 16.26
C PHE A 658 -37.42 -13.31 15.61
N LEU A 659 -38.37 -13.46 14.67
CA LEU A 659 -39.03 -12.33 14.01
C LEU A 659 -39.86 -11.48 14.99
N THR A 660 -40.45 -12.10 16.01
CA THR A 660 -41.19 -11.41 17.07
C THR A 660 -40.24 -10.67 18.02
N TRP A 661 -39.09 -11.26 18.35
CA TRP A 661 -38.05 -10.65 19.18
C TRP A 661 -37.39 -9.43 18.50
N VAL A 662 -37.13 -9.49 17.19
CA VAL A 662 -36.58 -8.37 16.41
C VAL A 662 -37.53 -7.17 16.37
N LYS A 663 -38.84 -7.39 16.48
CA LYS A 663 -39.87 -6.34 16.37
C LYS A 663 -40.09 -5.51 17.64
N SER A 664 -39.65 -5.98 18.83
CA SER A 664 -39.81 -5.26 20.10
C SER A 664 -38.67 -5.57 21.08
N PRO A 665 -37.56 -4.79 21.10
CA PRO A 665 -36.43 -5.09 21.96
C PRO A 665 -36.58 -4.48 23.36
N PRO A 666 -36.41 -5.26 24.44
CA PRO A 666 -35.91 -4.71 25.69
C PRO A 666 -34.55 -5.32 26.06
N TYR A 667 -33.59 -4.43 26.29
CA TYR A 667 -32.32 -4.57 27.01
C TYR A 667 -31.09 -5.26 26.38
N PRO A 668 -29.85 -4.80 26.77
CA PRO A 668 -28.61 -5.07 26.05
C PRO A 668 -27.81 -6.29 26.55
N SER A 669 -28.14 -6.88 27.71
CA SER A 669 -27.38 -8.01 28.28
C SER A 669 -27.54 -9.29 27.47
N ASP A 670 -28.77 -9.58 27.05
CA ASP A 670 -29.13 -10.86 26.45
C ASP A 670 -28.71 -10.88 24.96
N PHE A 671 -28.70 -9.71 24.31
CA PHE A 671 -28.10 -9.53 22.98
C PHE A 671 -26.59 -9.79 22.99
N ILE A 672 -25.87 -9.33 24.03
CA ILE A 672 -24.42 -9.56 24.14
C ILE A 672 -24.11 -11.04 24.39
N GLN A 673 -24.97 -11.73 25.13
CA GLN A 673 -24.80 -13.16 25.40
C GLN A 673 -25.16 -14.02 24.17
N PHE A 674 -26.24 -13.66 23.46
CA PHE A 674 -26.61 -14.25 22.17
C PHE A 674 -25.53 -14.00 21.10
N SER A 675 -25.03 -12.77 20.96
CA SER A 675 -23.98 -12.46 19.99
C SER A 675 -22.68 -13.18 20.32
N LYS A 676 -22.29 -13.29 21.59
CA LYS A 676 -21.10 -14.07 22.00
C LYS A 676 -21.26 -15.56 21.70
N SER A 677 -22.44 -16.13 21.96
CA SER A 677 -22.72 -17.55 21.69
C SER A 677 -22.79 -17.84 20.19
N LEU A 678 -23.44 -16.98 19.40
CA LEU A 678 -23.52 -17.10 17.94
C LEU A 678 -22.16 -16.90 17.28
N THR A 679 -21.37 -15.91 17.73
CA THR A 679 -20.02 -15.66 17.22
C THR A 679 -19.07 -16.80 17.59
N SER A 680 -19.15 -17.35 18.82
CA SER A 680 -18.37 -18.54 19.22
C SER A 680 -18.75 -19.77 18.39
N THR A 681 -20.05 -19.95 18.12
CA THR A 681 -20.57 -21.12 17.39
C THR A 681 -20.24 -21.05 15.89
N LEU A 682 -20.33 -19.87 15.28
CA LEU A 682 -19.89 -19.62 13.90
C LEU A 682 -18.36 -19.72 13.77
N TYR A 683 -17.61 -19.23 14.76
CA TYR A 683 -16.15 -19.33 14.80
C TYR A 683 -15.67 -20.79 14.92
N ASP A 684 -16.27 -21.60 15.79
CA ASP A 684 -15.92 -23.02 15.94
C ASP A 684 -16.34 -23.86 14.72
N SER A 685 -17.44 -23.51 14.05
CA SER A 685 -17.88 -24.16 12.80
C SER A 685 -16.98 -23.81 11.61
N CYS A 686 -16.59 -22.54 11.46
CA CYS A 686 -15.78 -22.08 10.32
C CYS A 686 -14.29 -22.41 10.45
N PHE A 687 -13.74 -22.47 11.68
CA PHE A 687 -12.30 -22.64 11.90
C PHE A 687 -11.86 -24.03 12.40
N SER A 688 -12.78 -24.93 12.79
CA SER A 688 -12.40 -26.31 13.16
C SER A 688 -11.90 -27.14 11.96
N LYS A 689 -12.29 -26.80 10.73
CA LYS A 689 -11.75 -27.41 9.49
C LYS A 689 -10.27 -27.09 9.21
N LYS A 690 -9.66 -26.12 9.92
CA LYS A 690 -8.20 -25.86 9.84
C LYS A 690 -7.36 -26.65 10.86
N LYS A 691 -7.96 -27.29 11.87
CA LYS A 691 -7.24 -28.14 12.82
C LYS A 691 -6.93 -29.55 12.28
N SER A 692 -7.68 -30.05 11.30
CA SER A 692 -7.42 -31.37 10.68
C SER A 692 -6.17 -31.37 9.80
N VAL A 693 -5.79 -30.25 9.19
CA VAL A 693 -4.59 -30.14 8.33
C VAL A 693 -3.31 -29.88 9.14
N GLN A 694 -3.43 -29.51 10.42
CA GLN A 694 -2.27 -29.34 11.32
C GLN A 694 -1.91 -30.64 12.05
N ALA A 695 -2.89 -31.51 12.34
CA ALA A 695 -2.65 -32.86 12.86
C ALA A 695 -1.98 -33.78 11.81
N GLU A 696 -2.27 -33.61 10.52
CA GLU A 696 -1.58 -34.31 9.42
C GLU A 696 -0.16 -33.80 9.17
N ARG A 697 0.24 -32.61 9.64
CA ARG A 697 1.62 -32.12 9.52
C ARG A 697 2.52 -32.53 10.69
N GLU A 698 1.94 -32.90 11.83
CA GLU A 698 2.68 -33.38 13.00
C GLU A 698 2.94 -34.90 12.96
N SER A 699 2.21 -35.67 12.15
CA SER A 699 2.44 -37.11 11.95
C SER A 699 3.62 -37.46 11.02
N TYR A 700 4.11 -36.50 10.22
CA TYR A 700 5.26 -36.71 9.31
C TYR A 700 6.62 -36.23 9.85
N ILE A 701 6.68 -35.62 11.04
CA ILE A 701 7.93 -35.04 11.58
C ILE A 701 8.54 -35.85 12.73
N LEU A 702 7.80 -36.79 13.34
CA LEU A 702 8.26 -37.55 14.50
C LEU A 702 8.97 -38.91 14.24
N PRO A 703 8.95 -39.54 13.05
CA PRO A 703 9.78 -40.74 12.82
C PRO A 703 11.25 -40.44 12.44
N ALA A 704 11.61 -39.22 12.05
CA ALA A 704 12.97 -38.88 11.62
C ALA A 704 13.93 -38.48 12.78
N LEU A 705 13.50 -38.65 14.04
CA LEU A 705 14.32 -38.41 15.23
C LEU A 705 14.50 -39.66 16.11
N ASN A 706 14.08 -40.84 15.64
CA ASN A 706 14.36 -42.12 16.30
C ASN A 706 14.62 -43.24 15.26
N THR A 707 15.59 -43.00 14.37
CA THR A 707 16.50 -44.00 13.77
C THR A 707 17.75 -43.30 13.24
#